data_AF-D6M3D8-F1
#
_entry.id   AF-D6M3D8-F1
#
_cell.length_a   1.000
_cell.length_b   1.000
_cell.length_c   1.000
_cell.angle_alpha   90.00
_cell.angle_beta   90.00
_cell.angle_gamma   90.00
#
_symmetry.space_group_name_H-M   'P 1'
#
loop_
_entity.id
_entity.type
_entity.pdbx_description
1 polymer ?
#
loop_
_entity_poly.entity_id
_entity_poly.type
_entity_poly.pdbx_seq_one_letter_code
_entity_poly.pdbx_strand_id
1 'polypeptide(L)'
;MTTHRIRVGIDVGGTFTDAVAVDSATLALVGQVKVPTSHHHEDGVAHGIVTALDKLLTETGHSAKDVSFLAHGTTQATNALLEGDVATVGLIGLGGGAGALFTKRLASLAKTELIPGKRFPLVYAHVADPADRAAVERAVEEVVRAGAEVIVASQPFSVDRPEGEDAVREAAAARGVPMTAAHDITSLYGLQKRTRTAVVNAAILPRMFATADLVDAAITKAGVEAPLMVMRCDGGVMSLDEMRRRPLLTVLSGPAAGVAGALMQERVSEGVFLETGGTSTDISVVRRGKVAVRHATLLGKTSYLSALDVRTVGVGGGSMVRMSGGKVTMVGPRSAHIAGLPYACFAEPGELAGAKLATMRPTPDDADDHVVIDAAGGRYALTMTCAANALGRVPDGDFAHADRETARTALAPLAAALGTDVDGAAAQILDAGTALVREVVETMISDYRLDKDAVLLVGGGGGAASVTPHLAVATGLEGRLARHHEVTARWRRARARARAGRADHPRRGPGGHPRGPRRGRAGRDRAGRRGRRGRGRGDRGPADQHRAGGRDRRHRTAHPGPGAPRRRRGAAAPRGDEPEGAGGRGARAGPDERVHRLRGREAPQAARHQAPGAGRGRRRRRTTARAGRADRDDDRGRRRAHPRDARGRVHGVRGRRGARPGAAAARRLADRGPVRGARPRAAARPGPHRAGGAPGGRAGRGPRGGALM
;
A
#
# COMPACT_ATOMS: atom_id res chain seq x y z
N MET A 1 -1.39 -38.33 -14.73
CA MET A 1 -0.80 -37.02 -15.08
C MET A 1 -0.96 -36.10 -13.89
N THR A 2 0.13 -35.53 -13.37
CA THR A 2 0.06 -34.44 -12.39
C THR A 2 -0.37 -33.18 -13.12
N THR A 3 -1.53 -32.62 -12.79
CA THR A 3 -1.99 -31.37 -13.40
C THR A 3 -1.04 -30.24 -13.02
N HIS A 4 -0.36 -29.63 -14.01
CA HIS A 4 0.61 -28.55 -13.84
C HIS A 4 -0.08 -27.21 -13.50
N ARG A 5 -0.90 -27.22 -12.45
CA ARG A 5 -1.70 -26.04 -12.10
C ARG A 5 -0.81 -24.97 -11.49
N ILE A 6 -0.91 -23.76 -12.01
CA ILE A 6 -0.21 -22.59 -11.50
C ILE A 6 -1.13 -21.69 -10.67
N ARG A 7 -0.52 -20.77 -9.93
CA ARG A 7 -1.15 -19.64 -9.27
C ARG A 7 -0.47 -18.38 -9.78
N VAL A 8 -1.24 -17.39 -10.19
CA VAL A 8 -0.70 -16.17 -10.81
C VAL A 8 -0.90 -14.96 -9.90
N GLY A 9 0.16 -14.15 -9.77
CA GLY A 9 0.16 -12.89 -9.06
C GLY A 9 0.51 -11.75 -10.01
N ILE A 10 -0.41 -10.80 -10.20
CA ILE A 10 -0.26 -9.66 -11.12
C ILE A 10 -0.18 -8.36 -10.32
N ASP A 11 0.70 -7.44 -10.67
CA ASP A 11 0.78 -6.11 -10.07
C ASP A 11 0.72 -5.02 -11.14
N VAL A 12 -0.20 -4.07 -10.99
CA VAL A 12 -0.39 -2.96 -11.92
C VAL A 12 0.21 -1.71 -11.30
N GLY A 13 1.42 -1.37 -11.73
CA GLY A 13 2.09 -0.11 -11.38
C GLY A 13 1.69 1.04 -12.29
N GLY A 14 2.28 2.22 -12.05
CA GLY A 14 2.07 3.44 -12.86
C GLY A 14 2.83 3.47 -14.20
N THR A 15 3.53 2.39 -14.56
CA THR A 15 4.44 2.36 -15.73
C THR A 15 4.55 0.97 -16.33
N PHE A 16 4.61 -0.06 -15.48
CA PHE A 16 4.60 -1.46 -15.87
C PHE A 16 3.52 -2.25 -15.12
N THR A 17 2.91 -3.19 -15.83
CA THR A 17 2.20 -4.33 -15.26
C THR A 17 3.16 -5.52 -15.24
N ASP A 18 3.33 -6.13 -14.08
CA ASP A 18 4.14 -7.33 -13.90
C ASP A 18 3.26 -8.52 -13.55
N ALA A 19 3.63 -9.73 -13.98
CA ALA A 19 2.96 -10.96 -13.58
C ALA A 19 3.96 -12.07 -13.22
N VAL A 20 3.62 -12.89 -12.22
CA VAL A 20 4.44 -14.01 -11.71
C VAL A 20 3.58 -15.26 -11.58
N ALA A 21 4.08 -16.39 -12.10
CA ALA A 21 3.50 -17.72 -11.91
C ALA A 21 4.27 -18.49 -10.84
N VAL A 22 3.55 -19.20 -9.97
CA VAL A 22 4.10 -20.24 -9.08
C VAL A 22 3.34 -21.55 -9.23
N ASP A 23 4.01 -22.68 -9.07
CA ASP A 23 3.35 -24.00 -9.03
C ASP A 23 2.40 -24.09 -7.83
N SER A 24 1.23 -24.71 -8.00
CA SER A 24 0.20 -24.72 -6.95
C SER A 24 0.51 -25.60 -5.74
N ALA A 25 1.39 -26.59 -5.88
CA ALA A 25 1.69 -27.56 -4.82
C ALA A 25 2.94 -27.17 -4.02
N THR A 26 4.06 -26.94 -4.71
CA THR A 26 5.36 -26.55 -4.15
C THR A 26 5.45 -25.07 -3.84
N LEU A 27 4.67 -24.23 -4.55
CA LEU A 27 4.73 -22.77 -4.52
C LEU A 27 6.12 -22.22 -4.92
N ALA A 28 6.89 -22.97 -5.72
CA ALA A 28 8.11 -22.52 -6.39
C ALA A 28 7.80 -21.56 -7.55
N LEU A 29 8.74 -20.67 -7.87
CA LEU A 29 8.64 -19.77 -9.04
C LEU A 29 8.64 -20.60 -10.34
N VAL A 30 7.70 -20.33 -11.23
CA VAL A 30 7.55 -20.99 -12.55
C VAL A 30 7.90 -20.05 -13.69
N GLY A 31 7.59 -18.75 -13.54
CA GLY A 31 7.96 -17.72 -14.52
C GLY A 31 7.54 -16.33 -14.07
N GLN A 32 8.05 -15.32 -14.76
CA GLN A 32 7.76 -13.91 -14.50
C GLN A 32 7.80 -13.12 -15.81
N VAL A 33 6.91 -12.13 -15.95
CA VAL A 33 6.91 -11.21 -17.11
C VAL A 33 6.64 -9.78 -16.68
N LYS A 34 7.09 -8.85 -17.52
CA LYS A 34 6.81 -7.41 -17.44
C LYS A 34 6.29 -6.91 -18.78
N VAL A 35 5.28 -6.05 -18.73
CA VAL A 35 4.71 -5.32 -19.89
C VAL A 35 4.40 -3.87 -19.48
N PRO A 36 4.31 -2.89 -20.41
CA PRO A 36 3.89 -1.53 -20.07
C PRO A 36 2.46 -1.46 -19.50
N THR A 37 2.17 -0.51 -18.60
CA THR A 37 0.80 -0.33 -18.10
C THR A 37 -0.08 0.37 -19.14
N SER A 38 -1.24 -0.21 -19.43
CA SER A 38 -2.19 0.26 -20.45
C SER A 38 -3.12 1.39 -19.99
N HIS A 39 -2.60 2.40 -19.28
CA HIS A 39 -3.40 3.50 -18.69
C HIS A 39 -4.26 4.29 -19.69
N HIS A 40 -3.86 4.33 -20.97
CA HIS A 40 -4.54 5.07 -22.04
C HIS A 40 -5.17 4.16 -23.10
N HIS A 41 -5.27 2.86 -22.84
CA HIS A 41 -6.01 1.92 -23.69
C HIS A 41 -7.53 2.05 -23.45
N GLU A 42 -8.36 1.66 -24.42
CA GLU A 42 -9.82 1.69 -24.30
C GLU A 42 -10.34 0.79 -23.15
N ASP A 43 -9.86 -0.45 -23.06
CA ASP A 43 -10.08 -1.33 -21.89
C ASP A 43 -9.34 -0.88 -20.59
N GLY A 44 -8.66 0.26 -20.61
CA GLY A 44 -7.81 0.75 -19.52
C GLY A 44 -6.77 -0.28 -19.04
N VAL A 45 -6.57 -0.36 -17.72
CA VAL A 45 -5.59 -1.26 -17.09
C VAL A 45 -5.87 -2.76 -17.29
N ALA A 46 -7.09 -3.13 -17.70
CA ALA A 46 -7.45 -4.54 -17.90
C ALA A 46 -6.72 -5.16 -19.11
N HIS A 47 -6.42 -4.36 -20.14
CA HIS A 47 -5.61 -4.80 -21.28
C HIS A 47 -4.24 -5.33 -20.83
N GLY A 48 -3.45 -4.50 -20.13
CA GLY A 48 -2.11 -4.87 -19.68
C GLY A 48 -2.08 -6.03 -18.67
N ILE A 49 -3.17 -6.25 -17.93
CA ILE A 49 -3.35 -7.47 -17.11
C ILE A 49 -3.44 -8.71 -18.01
N VAL A 50 -4.25 -8.67 -19.07
CA VAL A 50 -4.37 -9.79 -20.03
C VAL A 50 -3.08 -9.96 -20.84
N THR A 51 -2.44 -8.89 -21.31
CA THR A 51 -1.15 -8.98 -22.03
C THR A 51 -0.07 -9.62 -21.17
N ALA A 52 -0.02 -9.28 -19.87
CA ALA A 52 0.90 -9.91 -18.93
C ALA A 52 0.55 -11.38 -18.69
N LEU A 53 -0.73 -11.73 -18.56
CA LEU A 53 -1.15 -13.11 -18.34
C LEU A 53 -0.88 -14.01 -19.56
N ASP A 54 -1.27 -13.57 -20.75
CA ASP A 54 -1.09 -14.32 -22.02
C ASP A 54 0.39 -14.58 -22.32
N LYS A 55 1.23 -13.56 -22.14
CA LYS A 55 2.69 -13.68 -22.25
C LYS A 55 3.27 -14.66 -21.21
N LEU A 56 2.84 -14.57 -19.95
CA LEU A 56 3.28 -15.47 -18.87
C LEU A 56 2.86 -16.92 -19.10
N LEU A 57 1.64 -17.15 -19.60
CA LEU A 57 1.15 -18.47 -19.96
C LEU A 57 1.96 -19.06 -21.11
N THR A 58 2.19 -18.27 -22.17
CA THR A 58 2.98 -18.65 -23.34
C THR A 58 4.44 -18.99 -22.96
N GLU A 59 5.13 -18.10 -22.24
CA GLU A 59 6.54 -18.31 -21.84
C GLU A 59 6.74 -19.47 -20.86
N THR A 60 5.71 -19.85 -20.10
CA THR A 60 5.77 -20.98 -19.16
C THR A 60 5.15 -22.28 -19.69
N GLY A 61 4.55 -22.27 -20.89
CA GLY A 61 3.92 -23.45 -21.50
C GLY A 61 2.60 -23.88 -20.85
N HIS A 62 1.87 -22.97 -20.19
CA HIS A 62 0.60 -23.27 -19.51
C HIS A 62 -0.62 -22.71 -20.29
N SER A 63 -1.80 -23.25 -20.04
CA SER A 63 -3.07 -22.71 -20.53
C SER A 63 -3.82 -21.91 -19.45
N ALA A 64 -4.81 -21.12 -19.85
CA ALA A 64 -5.70 -20.42 -18.91
C ALA A 64 -6.44 -21.36 -17.93
N LYS A 65 -6.59 -22.64 -18.30
CA LYS A 65 -7.22 -23.68 -17.46
C LYS A 65 -6.28 -24.28 -16.41
N ASP A 66 -4.97 -24.10 -16.57
CA ASP A 66 -3.98 -24.49 -15.56
C ASP A 66 -3.88 -23.45 -14.43
N VAL A 67 -4.36 -22.22 -14.66
CA VAL A 67 -4.52 -21.23 -13.58
C VAL A 67 -5.56 -21.74 -12.58
N SER A 68 -5.14 -22.00 -11.34
CA SER A 68 -6.02 -22.41 -10.24
C SER A 68 -6.40 -21.27 -9.29
N PHE A 69 -5.70 -20.15 -9.41
CA PHE A 69 -5.83 -18.98 -8.54
C PHE A 69 -5.18 -17.78 -9.23
N LEU A 70 -5.87 -16.64 -9.26
CA LEU A 70 -5.36 -15.39 -9.81
C LEU A 70 -5.55 -14.28 -8.79
N ALA A 71 -4.48 -13.58 -8.40
CA ALA A 71 -4.56 -12.43 -7.51
C ALA A 71 -3.87 -11.20 -8.10
N HIS A 72 -4.54 -10.05 -8.05
CA HIS A 72 -4.01 -8.80 -8.56
C HIS A 72 -3.79 -7.72 -7.47
N GLY A 73 -2.82 -6.85 -7.72
CA GLY A 73 -2.68 -5.55 -7.07
C GLY A 73 -3.45 -4.47 -7.82
N THR A 74 -3.72 -3.36 -7.12
CA THR A 74 -4.16 -2.12 -7.76
C THR A 74 -3.84 -0.93 -6.87
N THR A 75 -3.27 0.12 -7.45
CA THR A 75 -3.05 1.40 -6.80
C THR A 75 -4.24 2.36 -6.95
N GLN A 76 -5.24 2.04 -7.78
CA GLN A 76 -6.32 2.96 -8.18
C GLN A 76 -7.05 3.63 -7.00
N ALA A 77 -7.37 2.88 -5.93
CA ALA A 77 -7.98 3.44 -4.72
C ALA A 77 -7.07 4.40 -3.94
N THR A 78 -5.75 4.23 -4.04
CA THR A 78 -4.76 5.12 -3.41
C THR A 78 -4.59 6.38 -4.27
N ASN A 79 -4.46 6.20 -5.58
CA ASN A 79 -4.40 7.25 -6.59
C ASN A 79 -5.61 8.19 -6.54
N ALA A 80 -6.84 7.65 -6.57
CA ALA A 80 -8.08 8.42 -6.44
C ALA A 80 -8.08 9.37 -5.23
N LEU A 81 -7.56 8.92 -4.07
CA LEU A 81 -7.47 9.73 -2.86
C LEU A 81 -6.37 10.79 -2.91
N LEU A 82 -5.27 10.56 -3.64
CA LEU A 82 -4.13 11.47 -3.79
C LEU A 82 -4.33 12.50 -4.92
N GLU A 83 -5.01 12.10 -5.99
CA GLU A 83 -5.49 12.94 -7.10
C GLU A 83 -6.71 13.79 -6.66
N GLY A 84 -7.36 13.38 -5.58
CA GLY A 84 -8.65 13.91 -5.13
C GLY A 84 -9.79 13.62 -6.12
N ASP A 85 -9.59 12.66 -7.02
CA ASP A 85 -10.59 12.17 -7.98
C ASP A 85 -11.46 11.12 -7.31
N VAL A 86 -12.50 11.60 -6.64
CA VAL A 86 -13.44 10.78 -5.87
C VAL A 86 -14.87 11.26 -6.11
N ALA A 87 -15.79 10.31 -6.08
CA ALA A 87 -17.22 10.54 -6.26
C ALA A 87 -17.82 11.39 -5.13
N THR A 88 -18.80 12.21 -5.47
CA THR A 88 -19.54 13.07 -4.57
C THR A 88 -20.42 12.25 -3.64
N VAL A 89 -20.17 12.34 -2.33
CA VAL A 89 -20.83 11.49 -1.32
C VAL A 89 -22.08 12.16 -0.76
N GLY A 90 -23.22 11.49 -0.88
CA GLY A 90 -24.47 11.83 -0.19
C GLY A 90 -24.53 11.20 1.20
N LEU A 91 -24.18 11.97 2.23
CA LEU A 91 -24.19 11.48 3.62
C LEU A 91 -25.54 11.74 4.29
N ILE A 92 -26.26 10.66 4.61
CA ILE A 92 -27.54 10.68 5.33
C ILE A 92 -27.30 10.33 6.81
N GLY A 93 -27.51 11.31 7.68
CA GLY A 93 -27.43 11.13 9.14
C GLY A 93 -28.78 10.73 9.73
N LEU A 94 -28.81 9.65 10.51
CA LEU A 94 -30.05 9.02 11.00
C LEU A 94 -30.21 9.11 12.52
N GLY A 95 -31.32 9.68 13.01
CA GLY A 95 -31.79 9.52 14.39
C GLY A 95 -32.32 10.79 15.05
N GLY A 96 -33.24 10.60 16.01
CA GLY A 96 -33.91 11.67 16.74
C GLY A 96 -33.25 12.07 18.06
N GLY A 97 -33.88 13.02 18.77
CA GLY A 97 -33.48 13.44 20.12
C GLY A 97 -32.00 13.85 20.22
N ALA A 98 -31.31 13.33 21.24
CA ALA A 98 -29.86 13.54 21.40
C ALA A 98 -29.02 12.94 20.25
N GLY A 99 -29.52 11.89 19.58
CA GLY A 99 -28.89 11.30 18.40
C GLY A 99 -28.75 12.30 17.25
N ALA A 100 -29.79 13.10 17.01
CA ALA A 100 -29.82 14.14 15.99
C ALA A 100 -28.68 15.17 16.13
N LEU A 101 -28.26 15.49 17.35
CA LEU A 101 -27.13 16.40 17.59
C LEU A 101 -25.79 15.78 17.15
N PHE A 102 -25.61 14.47 17.33
CA PHE A 102 -24.40 13.77 16.91
C PHE A 102 -24.36 13.52 15.41
N THR A 103 -25.50 13.24 14.77
CA THR A 103 -25.59 13.05 13.31
C THR A 103 -25.49 14.36 12.55
N LYS A 104 -26.15 15.45 12.97
CA LYS A 104 -26.01 16.77 12.33
C LYS A 104 -24.57 17.31 12.36
N ARG A 105 -23.79 16.95 13.39
CA ARG A 105 -22.34 17.24 13.44
C ARG A 105 -21.54 16.52 12.34
N LEU A 106 -22.04 15.44 11.73
CA LEU A 106 -21.35 14.74 10.64
C LEU A 106 -21.29 15.56 9.34
N ALA A 107 -22.20 16.53 9.15
CA ALA A 107 -22.14 17.49 8.04
C ALA A 107 -20.83 18.30 8.00
N SER A 108 -20.09 18.37 9.12
CA SER A 108 -18.76 18.99 9.15
C SER A 108 -17.70 18.24 8.33
N LEU A 109 -17.96 17.00 7.89
CA LEU A 109 -17.04 16.25 7.02
C LEU A 109 -16.81 16.93 5.66
N ALA A 110 -17.81 17.62 5.10
CA ALA A 110 -17.67 18.45 3.88
C ALA A 110 -16.73 19.67 4.05
N LYS A 111 -16.34 19.99 5.29
CA LYS A 111 -15.35 21.04 5.59
C LYS A 111 -13.92 20.48 5.71
N THR A 112 -13.75 19.16 5.60
CA THR A 112 -12.42 18.52 5.63
C THR A 112 -11.77 18.64 4.26
N GLU A 113 -10.47 18.91 4.23
CA GLU A 113 -9.68 18.81 3.01
C GLU A 113 -9.45 17.32 2.67
N LEU A 114 -9.53 17.02 1.38
CA LEU A 114 -9.18 15.71 0.81
C LEU A 114 -7.71 15.72 0.40
N ILE A 115 -7.33 16.76 -0.35
CA ILE A 115 -5.96 17.14 -0.72
C ILE A 115 -5.81 18.66 -0.51
N PRO A 116 -4.59 19.22 -0.43
CA PRO A 116 -4.39 20.66 -0.19
C PRO A 116 -5.22 21.54 -1.16
N GLY A 117 -6.02 22.45 -0.61
CA GLY A 117 -6.90 23.33 -1.39
C GLY A 117 -8.19 22.71 -1.94
N LYS A 118 -8.35 21.37 -1.95
CA LYS A 118 -9.59 20.69 -2.40
C LYS A 118 -10.34 20.08 -1.22
N ARG A 119 -11.54 20.58 -0.95
CA ARG A 119 -12.45 19.99 0.05
C ARG A 119 -13.02 18.66 -0.43
N PHE A 120 -13.36 17.81 0.53
CA PHE A 120 -14.03 16.55 0.26
C PHE A 120 -15.43 16.79 -0.34
N PRO A 121 -15.77 16.23 -1.51
CA PRO A 121 -17.08 16.43 -2.14
C PRO A 121 -18.15 15.65 -1.38
N LEU A 122 -18.90 16.33 -0.52
CA LEU A 122 -19.94 15.72 0.30
C LEU A 122 -21.14 16.67 0.46
N VAL A 123 -22.32 16.12 0.18
CA VAL A 123 -23.62 16.73 0.49
C VAL A 123 -24.26 15.96 1.66
N TYR A 124 -25.12 16.62 2.42
CA TYR A 124 -25.61 16.07 3.69
C TYR A 124 -27.12 16.27 3.86
N ALA A 125 -27.82 15.20 4.22
CA ALA A 125 -29.23 15.20 4.62
C ALA A 125 -29.42 14.53 5.99
N HIS A 126 -30.55 14.78 6.64
CA HIS A 126 -30.84 14.27 8.00
C HIS A 126 -32.25 13.70 8.13
N VAL A 127 -32.34 12.42 8.49
CA VAL A 127 -33.59 11.72 8.79
C VAL A 127 -33.74 11.57 10.30
N ALA A 128 -34.82 12.08 10.89
CA ALA A 128 -35.04 12.05 12.34
C ALA A 128 -35.57 10.69 12.83
N ASP A 129 -36.52 10.10 12.10
CA ASP A 129 -37.02 8.75 12.36
C ASP A 129 -36.76 7.88 11.11
N PRO A 130 -35.92 6.82 11.21
CA PRO A 130 -35.70 5.91 10.09
C PRO A 130 -36.95 5.09 9.70
N ALA A 131 -37.99 5.04 10.54
CA ALA A 131 -39.25 4.37 10.23
C ALA A 131 -40.17 5.20 9.31
N ASP A 132 -39.98 6.53 9.19
CA ASP A 132 -40.62 7.31 8.13
C ASP A 132 -39.91 7.01 6.80
N ARG A 133 -40.43 5.99 6.10
CA ARG A 133 -39.95 5.58 4.78
C ARG A 133 -39.95 6.73 3.78
N ALA A 134 -40.94 7.63 3.86
CA ALA A 134 -41.02 8.77 2.96
C ALA A 134 -39.98 9.85 3.34
N ALA A 135 -39.57 10.00 4.61
CA ALA A 135 -38.42 10.84 4.97
C ALA A 135 -37.10 10.25 4.46
N VAL A 136 -36.93 8.94 4.55
CA VAL A 136 -35.77 8.22 4.00
C VAL A 136 -35.67 8.45 2.49
N GLU A 137 -36.77 8.29 1.75
CA GLU A 137 -36.80 8.48 0.29
C GLU A 137 -36.61 9.96 -0.12
N ARG A 138 -37.19 10.91 0.62
CA ARG A 138 -36.94 12.35 0.43
C ARG A 138 -35.46 12.70 0.65
N ALA A 139 -34.81 12.16 1.67
CA ALA A 139 -33.40 12.41 1.96
C ALA A 139 -32.44 11.78 0.93
N VAL A 140 -32.77 10.58 0.42
CA VAL A 140 -32.08 9.96 -0.72
C VAL A 140 -32.20 10.84 -1.97
N GLU A 141 -33.39 11.34 -2.28
CA GLU A 141 -33.56 12.24 -3.43
C GLU A 141 -32.86 13.59 -3.24
N GLU A 142 -32.87 14.15 -2.02
CA GLU A 142 -32.19 15.40 -1.68
C GLU A 142 -30.70 15.33 -2.00
N VAL A 143 -30.00 14.28 -1.55
CA VAL A 143 -28.56 14.14 -1.83
C VAL A 143 -28.29 13.86 -3.30
N VAL A 144 -29.08 13.02 -3.97
CA VAL A 144 -28.92 12.72 -5.42
C VAL A 144 -29.14 13.96 -6.27
N ARG A 145 -30.18 14.75 -5.98
CA ARG A 145 -30.47 16.02 -6.68
C ARG A 145 -29.41 17.09 -6.41
N ALA A 146 -28.69 17.00 -5.28
CA ALA A 146 -27.53 17.81 -4.96
C ALA A 146 -26.21 17.28 -5.56
N GLY A 147 -26.27 16.24 -6.41
CA GLY A 147 -25.12 15.70 -7.14
C GLY A 147 -24.42 14.50 -6.49
N ALA A 148 -25.04 13.83 -5.51
CA ALA A 148 -24.45 12.62 -4.93
C ALA A 148 -24.46 11.45 -5.92
N GLU A 149 -23.26 10.98 -6.25
CA GLU A 149 -23.00 9.80 -7.10
C GLU A 149 -23.04 8.49 -6.28
N VAL A 150 -22.82 8.59 -4.96
CA VAL A 150 -22.78 7.47 -4.02
C VAL A 150 -23.31 7.90 -2.65
N ILE A 151 -24.06 7.03 -1.98
CA ILE A 151 -24.71 7.34 -0.69
C ILE A 151 -23.98 6.69 0.49
N VAL A 152 -24.01 7.35 1.65
CA VAL A 152 -23.61 6.79 2.94
C VAL A 152 -24.71 7.03 3.97
N ALA A 153 -25.15 5.97 4.65
CA ALA A 153 -26.00 6.09 5.83
C ALA A 153 -25.18 5.91 7.12
N SER A 154 -25.43 6.73 8.14
CA SER A 154 -24.82 6.54 9.46
C SER A 154 -25.74 6.90 10.63
N GLN A 155 -26.00 5.93 11.50
CA GLN A 155 -26.88 6.01 12.67
C GLN A 155 -26.11 5.71 13.97
N PRO A 156 -26.38 6.40 15.10
CA PRO A 156 -25.91 5.96 16.42
C PRO A 156 -26.33 4.50 16.70
N PHE A 157 -25.41 3.72 17.27
CA PHE A 157 -25.62 2.30 17.65
C PHE A 157 -25.95 1.30 16.52
N SER A 158 -25.77 1.66 15.24
CA SER A 158 -26.04 0.74 14.11
C SER A 158 -25.23 -0.55 14.04
N VAL A 159 -24.16 -0.67 14.84
CA VAL A 159 -23.44 -1.93 15.03
C VAL A 159 -24.35 -2.99 15.67
N ASP A 160 -25.24 -2.56 16.57
CA ASP A 160 -26.21 -3.41 17.26
C ASP A 160 -27.60 -3.37 16.60
N ARG A 161 -27.92 -2.23 15.96
CA ARG A 161 -29.25 -1.86 15.47
C ARG A 161 -29.19 -1.13 14.11
N PRO A 162 -28.93 -1.86 13.01
CA PRO A 162 -28.66 -1.28 11.70
C PRO A 162 -29.91 -0.78 10.95
N GLU A 163 -31.12 -0.96 11.49
CA GLU A 163 -32.39 -0.93 10.73
C GLU A 163 -32.60 0.36 9.92
N GLY A 164 -32.12 1.51 10.39
CA GLY A 164 -32.21 2.77 9.64
C GLY A 164 -31.11 2.97 8.58
N GLU A 165 -29.93 2.37 8.75
CA GLU A 165 -28.95 2.33 7.65
C GLU A 165 -29.40 1.35 6.56
N ASP A 166 -30.11 0.29 6.95
CA ASP A 166 -30.72 -0.69 6.04
C ASP A 166 -31.88 -0.08 5.24
N ALA A 167 -32.78 0.68 5.88
CA ALA A 167 -33.89 1.37 5.20
C ALA A 167 -33.40 2.36 4.12
N VAL A 168 -32.29 3.08 4.37
CA VAL A 168 -31.66 3.95 3.36
C VAL A 168 -31.04 3.11 2.23
N ARG A 169 -30.48 1.93 2.53
CA ARG A 169 -29.90 1.01 1.53
C ARG A 169 -30.96 0.48 0.55
N GLU A 170 -32.16 0.18 1.03
CA GLU A 170 -33.31 -0.17 0.18
C GLU A 170 -33.77 1.01 -0.70
N ALA A 171 -33.82 2.23 -0.15
CA ALA A 171 -34.23 3.42 -0.90
C ALA A 171 -33.20 3.86 -1.95
N ALA A 172 -31.91 3.68 -1.69
CA ALA A 172 -30.84 3.89 -2.67
C ALA A 172 -30.87 2.83 -3.79
N ALA A 173 -31.03 1.55 -3.42
CA ALA A 173 -31.13 0.45 -4.38
C ALA A 173 -32.32 0.60 -5.34
N ALA A 174 -33.48 1.06 -4.85
CA ALA A 174 -34.66 1.34 -5.68
C ALA A 174 -34.43 2.46 -6.72
N ARG A 175 -33.36 3.26 -6.60
CA ARG A 175 -32.94 4.28 -7.58
C ARG A 175 -31.65 3.92 -8.32
N GLY A 176 -31.11 2.71 -8.12
CA GLY A 176 -29.85 2.27 -8.73
C GLY A 176 -28.60 2.98 -8.22
N VAL A 177 -28.68 3.72 -7.11
CA VAL A 177 -27.55 4.53 -6.60
C VAL A 177 -26.65 3.68 -5.70
N PRO A 178 -25.33 3.58 -5.98
CA PRO A 178 -24.40 2.84 -5.12
C PRO A 178 -24.37 3.39 -3.70
N MET A 179 -24.22 2.51 -2.70
CA MET A 179 -24.29 2.90 -1.30
C MET A 179 -23.37 2.10 -0.38
N THR A 180 -22.87 2.76 0.66
CA THR A 180 -22.19 2.16 1.81
C THR A 180 -23.00 2.40 3.11
N ALA A 181 -23.41 1.34 3.80
CA ALA A 181 -23.87 1.47 5.19
C ALA A 181 -22.67 1.56 6.14
N ALA A 182 -22.72 2.42 7.17
CA ALA A 182 -21.57 2.64 8.04
C ALA A 182 -21.24 1.43 8.94
N HIS A 183 -22.23 0.61 9.33
CA HIS A 183 -22.02 -0.63 10.06
C HIS A 183 -21.34 -1.74 9.20
N ASP A 184 -21.67 -1.83 7.91
CA ASP A 184 -21.06 -2.77 6.96
C ASP A 184 -19.53 -2.58 6.85
N ILE A 185 -19.03 -1.36 7.08
CA ILE A 185 -17.59 -1.06 7.00
C ILE A 185 -16.84 -1.41 8.29
N THR A 186 -17.46 -1.27 9.46
CA THR A 186 -16.87 -1.75 10.73
C THR A 186 -17.89 -1.89 11.85
N SER A 187 -17.79 -3.00 12.58
CA SER A 187 -18.52 -3.31 13.82
C SER A 187 -18.00 -2.55 15.06
N LEU A 188 -17.27 -1.45 14.89
CA LEU A 188 -16.71 -0.66 15.99
C LEU A 188 -17.54 0.59 16.27
N TYR A 189 -17.78 0.85 17.56
CA TYR A 189 -18.43 2.08 18.03
C TYR A 189 -17.60 3.33 17.74
N GLY A 190 -18.21 4.52 17.84
CA GLY A 190 -17.54 5.80 17.64
C GLY A 190 -17.97 6.48 16.33
N LEU A 191 -19.20 7.00 16.33
CA LEU A 191 -19.93 7.51 15.16
C LEU A 191 -19.04 8.30 14.18
N GLN A 192 -18.36 9.37 14.61
CA GLN A 192 -17.55 10.21 13.72
C GLN A 192 -16.40 9.45 13.03
N LYS A 193 -15.77 8.49 13.71
CA LYS A 193 -14.65 7.71 13.17
C LYS A 193 -15.16 6.62 12.22
N ARG A 194 -16.30 6.00 12.54
CA ARG A 194 -17.00 5.06 11.65
C ARG A 194 -17.50 5.77 10.38
N THR A 195 -18.26 6.86 10.51
CA THR A 195 -18.75 7.65 9.37
C THR A 195 -17.62 8.12 8.47
N ARG A 196 -16.50 8.64 9.00
CA ARG A 196 -15.34 9.01 8.14
C ARG A 196 -14.81 7.82 7.35
N THR A 197 -14.71 6.64 7.97
CA THR A 197 -14.21 5.43 7.30
C THR A 197 -15.19 4.98 6.20
N ALA A 198 -16.50 5.06 6.45
CA ALA A 198 -17.54 4.75 5.46
C ALA A 198 -17.60 5.78 4.31
N VAL A 199 -17.45 7.08 4.59
CA VAL A 199 -17.41 8.15 3.59
C VAL A 199 -16.21 8.02 2.66
N VAL A 200 -15.02 7.71 3.18
CA VAL A 200 -13.84 7.50 2.32
C VAL A 200 -13.96 6.19 1.52
N ASN A 201 -14.62 5.14 2.05
CA ASN A 201 -14.92 3.92 1.30
C ASN A 201 -15.90 4.18 0.14
N ALA A 202 -16.95 4.96 0.38
CA ALA A 202 -17.95 5.30 -0.62
C ALA A 202 -17.38 6.15 -1.76
N ALA A 203 -16.55 7.16 -1.45
CA ALA A 203 -16.07 8.11 -2.46
C ALA A 203 -15.19 7.47 -3.56
N ILE A 204 -14.49 6.38 -3.27
CA ILE A 204 -13.72 5.62 -4.28
C ILE A 204 -14.54 4.52 -4.97
N LEU A 205 -15.78 4.27 -4.54
CA LEU A 205 -16.56 3.10 -4.90
C LEU A 205 -16.87 3.04 -6.41
N PRO A 206 -17.32 4.12 -7.10
CA PRO A 206 -17.61 4.07 -8.54
C PRO A 206 -16.38 3.82 -9.42
N ARG A 207 -15.26 4.52 -9.18
CA ARG A 207 -14.00 4.32 -9.93
C ARG A 207 -13.45 2.90 -9.75
N MET A 208 -13.65 2.31 -8.56
CA MET A 208 -13.27 0.91 -8.29
C MET A 208 -14.23 -0.11 -8.91
N PHE A 209 -15.52 0.20 -9.11
CA PHE A 209 -16.45 -0.68 -9.83
C PHE A 209 -16.07 -0.78 -11.31
N ALA A 210 -15.92 0.36 -11.99
CA ALA A 210 -15.49 0.40 -13.39
C ALA A 210 -14.15 -0.34 -13.60
N THR A 211 -13.21 -0.19 -12.66
CA THR A 211 -11.95 -0.95 -12.68
C THR A 211 -12.17 -2.45 -12.50
N ALA A 212 -12.99 -2.88 -11.54
CA ALA A 212 -13.28 -4.28 -11.29
C ALA A 212 -13.95 -4.95 -12.50
N ASP A 213 -14.99 -4.34 -13.05
CA ASP A 213 -15.83 -4.92 -14.10
C ASP A 213 -15.06 -5.09 -15.42
N LEU A 214 -14.15 -4.15 -15.74
CA LEU A 214 -13.21 -4.29 -16.87
C LEU A 214 -12.26 -5.47 -16.69
N VAL A 215 -11.70 -5.67 -15.49
CA VAL A 215 -10.77 -6.79 -15.23
C VAL A 215 -11.50 -8.13 -15.19
N ASP A 216 -12.69 -8.18 -14.58
CA ASP A 216 -13.58 -9.37 -14.53
C ASP A 216 -13.92 -9.86 -15.94
N ALA A 217 -14.34 -8.93 -16.81
CA ALA A 217 -14.63 -9.21 -18.21
C ALA A 217 -13.39 -9.63 -19.01
N ALA A 218 -12.25 -8.97 -18.80
CA ALA A 218 -11.00 -9.28 -19.52
C ALA A 218 -10.41 -10.64 -19.14
N ILE A 219 -10.44 -11.00 -17.86
CA ILE A 219 -10.01 -12.33 -17.35
C ILE A 219 -10.97 -13.43 -17.80
N THR A 220 -12.28 -13.17 -17.82
CA THR A 220 -13.29 -14.09 -18.38
C THR A 220 -13.07 -14.31 -19.88
N LYS A 221 -12.81 -13.24 -20.64
CA LYS A 221 -12.48 -13.28 -22.08
C LYS A 221 -11.19 -14.06 -22.38
N ALA A 222 -10.23 -14.05 -21.45
CA ALA A 222 -9.01 -14.85 -21.51
C ALA A 222 -9.21 -16.35 -21.16
N GLY A 223 -10.44 -16.78 -20.84
CA GLY A 223 -10.76 -18.19 -20.57
C GLY A 223 -10.27 -18.71 -19.21
N VAL A 224 -10.02 -17.82 -18.25
CA VAL A 224 -9.55 -18.17 -16.90
C VAL A 224 -10.75 -18.50 -16.01
N GLU A 225 -10.89 -19.76 -15.64
CA GLU A 225 -11.96 -20.26 -14.76
C GLU A 225 -11.62 -20.06 -13.25
N ALA A 226 -10.44 -19.53 -12.93
CA ALA A 226 -9.96 -19.33 -11.57
C ALA A 226 -10.61 -18.14 -10.85
N PRO A 227 -10.82 -18.20 -9.52
CA PRO A 227 -11.31 -17.06 -8.76
C PRO A 227 -10.31 -15.90 -8.79
N LEU A 228 -10.75 -14.75 -9.31
CA LEU A 228 -10.01 -13.50 -9.33
C LEU A 228 -10.08 -12.80 -7.95
N MET A 229 -8.90 -12.51 -7.40
CA MET A 229 -8.75 -12.02 -6.03
C MET A 229 -7.99 -10.68 -5.99
N VAL A 230 -8.45 -9.76 -5.15
CA VAL A 230 -7.83 -8.44 -4.93
C VAL A 230 -6.99 -8.46 -3.66
N MET A 231 -5.76 -7.95 -3.72
CA MET A 231 -4.91 -7.78 -2.52
C MET A 231 -5.44 -6.68 -1.60
N ARG A 232 -5.24 -6.89 -0.29
CA ARG A 232 -5.65 -5.99 0.78
C ARG A 232 -4.47 -5.32 1.48
N CYS A 233 -4.77 -4.17 2.10
CA CYS A 233 -3.90 -3.36 2.96
C CYS A 233 -3.36 -4.09 4.21
N ASP A 234 -3.91 -5.26 4.56
CA ASP A 234 -3.44 -6.12 5.65
C ASP A 234 -2.66 -7.36 5.16
N GLY A 235 -2.28 -7.36 3.88
CA GLY A 235 -1.65 -8.49 3.18
C GLY A 235 -2.60 -9.68 2.93
N GLY A 236 -3.88 -9.56 3.26
CA GLY A 236 -4.91 -10.53 2.88
C GLY A 236 -5.29 -10.42 1.39
N VAL A 237 -6.16 -11.33 0.93
CA VAL A 237 -6.85 -11.20 -0.36
C VAL A 237 -8.35 -11.40 -0.18
N MET A 238 -9.14 -10.77 -1.05
CA MET A 238 -10.61 -10.83 -1.08
C MET A 238 -11.11 -11.01 -2.53
N SER A 239 -12.37 -11.42 -2.74
CA SER A 239 -12.97 -11.47 -4.08
C SER A 239 -13.29 -10.07 -4.62
N LEU A 240 -13.58 -9.96 -5.92
CA LEU A 240 -14.13 -8.72 -6.50
C LEU A 240 -15.42 -8.27 -5.79
N ASP A 241 -16.32 -9.17 -5.40
CA ASP A 241 -17.58 -8.76 -4.74
C ASP A 241 -17.40 -8.18 -3.32
N GLU A 242 -16.39 -8.65 -2.59
CA GLU A 242 -16.00 -8.04 -1.32
C GLU A 242 -15.26 -6.71 -1.56
N MET A 243 -14.48 -6.61 -2.65
CA MET A 243 -13.91 -5.34 -3.09
C MET A 243 -14.98 -4.33 -3.53
N ARG A 244 -16.07 -4.77 -4.18
CA ARG A 244 -17.26 -3.95 -4.53
C ARG A 244 -18.02 -3.46 -3.28
N ARG A 245 -17.75 -4.01 -2.08
CA ARG A 245 -18.32 -3.54 -0.79
C ARG A 245 -17.33 -2.69 0.01
N ARG A 246 -16.07 -3.12 0.07
CA ARG A 246 -15.02 -2.55 0.90
C ARG A 246 -13.77 -2.15 0.07
N PRO A 247 -13.89 -1.32 -0.98
CA PRO A 247 -12.75 -0.94 -1.83
C PRO A 247 -11.64 -0.24 -1.04
N LEU A 248 -11.96 0.36 0.10
CA LEU A 248 -10.99 0.99 1.01
C LEU A 248 -9.92 0.01 1.52
N LEU A 249 -10.21 -1.30 1.54
CA LEU A 249 -9.23 -2.33 1.87
C LEU A 249 -8.12 -2.49 0.81
N THR A 250 -8.24 -1.90 -0.39
CA THR A 250 -7.21 -1.98 -1.45
C THR A 250 -6.16 -0.86 -1.37
N VAL A 251 -6.41 0.19 -0.57
CA VAL A 251 -5.48 1.31 -0.36
C VAL A 251 -4.18 0.79 0.27
N LEU A 252 -3.02 1.14 -0.30
CA LEU A 252 -1.70 0.58 0.08
C LEU A 252 -1.55 -0.96 -0.12
N SER A 253 -2.34 -1.59 -1.00
CA SER A 253 -2.20 -3.02 -1.34
C SER A 253 -0.92 -3.40 -2.11
N GLY A 254 -0.13 -2.41 -2.55
CA GLY A 254 1.21 -2.56 -3.12
C GLY A 254 2.22 -3.01 -2.06
N PRO A 255 2.65 -2.11 -1.15
CA PRO A 255 3.61 -2.44 -0.10
C PRO A 255 3.15 -3.58 0.81
N ALA A 256 1.84 -3.67 1.08
CA ALA A 256 1.28 -4.76 1.88
C ALA A 256 1.46 -6.16 1.26
N ALA A 257 1.68 -6.26 -0.06
CA ALA A 257 2.05 -7.51 -0.72
C ALA A 257 3.54 -7.85 -0.50
N GLY A 258 4.44 -6.89 -0.64
CA GLY A 258 5.88 -7.09 -0.40
C GLY A 258 6.17 -7.59 1.02
N VAL A 259 5.75 -6.80 2.00
CA VAL A 259 5.92 -7.09 3.44
C VAL A 259 5.37 -8.47 3.83
N ALA A 260 4.22 -8.84 3.28
CA ALA A 260 3.60 -10.12 3.57
C ALA A 260 4.25 -11.29 2.78
N GLY A 261 4.96 -11.03 1.68
CA GLY A 261 5.69 -12.02 0.90
C GLY A 261 6.88 -12.61 1.65
N ALA A 262 7.79 -11.76 2.11
CA ALA A 262 8.97 -12.19 2.86
C ALA A 262 8.59 -12.97 4.13
N LEU A 263 7.51 -12.59 4.82
CA LEU A 263 6.99 -13.38 5.96
C LEU A 263 6.62 -14.82 5.62
N MET A 264 6.19 -15.12 4.39
CA MET A 264 5.87 -16.49 3.96
C MET A 264 7.10 -17.32 3.57
N GLN A 265 8.27 -16.69 3.45
CA GLN A 265 9.54 -17.33 3.13
C GLN A 265 10.39 -17.49 4.39
N GLU A 266 10.65 -16.37 5.06
CA GLU A 266 11.79 -16.20 5.98
C GLU A 266 11.51 -16.64 7.42
N ARG A 267 10.25 -16.97 7.76
CA ARG A 267 9.80 -17.47 9.08
C ARG A 267 10.20 -16.60 10.28
N VAL A 268 10.48 -15.31 10.06
CA VAL A 268 10.91 -14.33 11.06
C VAL A 268 9.92 -14.23 12.21
N SER A 269 10.39 -14.29 13.48
CA SER A 269 9.55 -13.99 14.65
C SER A 269 9.53 -12.51 14.97
N GLU A 270 10.71 -11.91 15.16
CA GLU A 270 10.93 -10.48 15.40
C GLU A 270 11.89 -9.96 14.33
N GLY A 271 11.65 -8.77 13.77
CA GLY A 271 12.48 -8.23 12.71
C GLY A 271 11.90 -7.00 12.02
N VAL A 272 12.64 -6.44 11.06
CA VAL A 272 12.20 -5.33 10.22
C VAL A 272 12.42 -5.69 8.75
N PHE A 273 11.37 -5.53 7.94
CA PHE A 273 11.40 -5.76 6.51
C PHE A 273 11.56 -4.46 5.72
N LEU A 274 12.30 -4.52 4.62
CA LEU A 274 12.77 -3.39 3.81
C LEU A 274 12.51 -3.67 2.32
N GLU A 275 11.30 -3.41 1.81
CA GLU A 275 11.01 -3.51 0.36
C GLU A 275 11.65 -2.32 -0.36
N THR A 276 12.86 -2.52 -0.86
CA THR A 276 13.69 -1.51 -1.51
C THR A 276 13.47 -1.56 -3.02
N GLY A 277 12.81 -0.55 -3.57
CA GLY A 277 12.69 -0.34 -5.01
C GLY A 277 13.86 0.45 -5.60
N GLY A 278 13.70 0.90 -6.86
CA GLY A 278 14.65 1.83 -7.49
C GLY A 278 14.52 3.29 -7.03
N THR A 279 13.50 3.62 -6.23
CA THR A 279 13.13 5.00 -5.87
C THR A 279 12.95 5.24 -4.37
N SER A 280 12.61 4.18 -3.62
CA SER A 280 12.08 4.27 -2.27
C SER A 280 12.16 2.92 -1.56
N THR A 281 12.13 2.95 -0.23
CA THR A 281 12.14 1.76 0.63
C THR A 281 10.89 1.77 1.51
N ASP A 282 10.06 0.73 1.43
CA ASP A 282 8.91 0.52 2.31
C ASP A 282 9.31 -0.35 3.51
N ILE A 283 9.23 0.25 4.71
CA ILE A 283 9.74 -0.33 5.96
C ILE A 283 8.56 -0.87 6.78
N SER A 284 8.69 -2.06 7.36
CA SER A 284 7.63 -2.67 8.18
C SER A 284 8.14 -3.60 9.26
N VAL A 285 7.48 -3.60 10.43
CA VAL A 285 7.86 -4.46 11.56
C VAL A 285 7.21 -5.84 11.49
N VAL A 286 8.01 -6.85 11.77
CA VAL A 286 7.60 -8.21 12.12
C VAL A 286 7.71 -8.38 13.64
N ARG A 287 6.62 -8.84 14.27
CA ARG A 287 6.52 -9.10 15.70
C ARG A 287 5.72 -10.37 15.98
N ARG A 288 6.31 -11.32 16.71
CA ARG A 288 5.74 -12.65 17.02
C ARG A 288 5.17 -13.37 15.80
N GLY A 289 5.93 -13.36 14.70
CA GLY A 289 5.58 -14.01 13.43
C GLY A 289 4.45 -13.34 12.64
N LYS A 290 4.17 -12.06 12.90
CA LYS A 290 3.09 -11.28 12.27
C LYS A 290 3.60 -9.89 11.93
N VAL A 291 3.14 -9.33 10.80
CA VAL A 291 3.38 -7.91 10.53
C VAL A 291 2.63 -7.07 11.56
N ALA A 292 3.24 -5.98 12.01
CA ALA A 292 2.56 -4.90 12.69
C ALA A 292 1.37 -4.37 11.87
N VAL A 293 0.24 -4.14 12.53
CA VAL A 293 -0.94 -3.48 11.94
C VAL A 293 -1.32 -2.26 12.76
N ARG A 294 -1.78 -1.22 12.07
CA ARG A 294 -2.26 0.04 12.66
C ARG A 294 -3.53 0.50 11.97
N HIS A 295 -4.24 1.41 12.63
CA HIS A 295 -5.28 2.16 11.95
C HIS A 295 -4.66 3.24 11.04
N ALA A 296 -5.00 3.20 9.76
CA ALA A 296 -4.54 4.19 8.78
C ALA A 296 -5.16 5.58 9.05
N THR A 297 -4.40 6.64 8.81
CA THR A 297 -4.89 8.02 8.87
C THR A 297 -5.56 8.38 7.55
N LEU A 298 -6.83 8.82 7.60
CA LEU A 298 -7.59 9.26 6.42
C LEU A 298 -8.19 10.65 6.73
N LEU A 299 -8.11 11.58 5.78
CA LEU A 299 -8.54 12.98 5.96
C LEU A 299 -7.97 13.61 7.26
N GLY A 300 -6.66 13.48 7.44
CA GLY A 300 -5.91 13.98 8.61
C GLY A 300 -6.20 13.30 9.95
N LYS A 301 -7.07 12.26 10.02
CA LYS A 301 -7.48 11.63 11.30
C LYS A 301 -7.59 10.11 11.23
N THR A 302 -7.07 9.41 12.23
CA THR A 302 -7.08 7.94 12.37
C THR A 302 -8.45 7.32 12.06
N SER A 303 -8.52 6.44 11.06
CA SER A 303 -9.74 5.75 10.60
C SER A 303 -9.91 4.38 11.27
N TYR A 304 -10.94 3.61 10.91
CA TYR A 304 -11.04 2.19 11.27
C TYR A 304 -10.44 1.23 10.23
N LEU A 305 -9.87 1.74 9.13
CA LEU A 305 -9.08 0.92 8.20
C LEU A 305 -7.85 0.38 8.94
N SER A 306 -7.80 -0.93 9.17
CA SER A 306 -6.61 -1.61 9.71
C SER A 306 -5.72 -2.07 8.57
N ALA A 307 -4.57 -1.43 8.42
CA ALA A 307 -3.55 -1.74 7.42
C ALA A 307 -2.26 -2.19 8.12
N LEU A 308 -1.31 -2.75 7.36
CA LEU A 308 0.06 -2.96 7.85
C LEU A 308 0.68 -1.59 8.21
N ASP A 309 1.53 -1.54 9.25
CA ASP A 309 2.34 -0.33 9.50
C ASP A 309 3.52 -0.29 8.54
N VAL A 310 3.28 0.33 7.39
CA VAL A 310 4.30 0.61 6.36
C VAL A 310 4.77 2.06 6.50
N ARG A 311 6.08 2.27 6.46
CA ARG A 311 6.70 3.60 6.47
C ARG A 311 7.66 3.72 5.29
N THR A 312 7.29 4.55 4.30
CA THR A 312 8.06 4.75 3.08
C THR A 312 9.15 5.80 3.27
N VAL A 313 10.37 5.49 2.86
CA VAL A 313 11.51 6.43 2.78
C VAL A 313 11.86 6.67 1.31
N GLY A 314 12.17 7.92 0.94
CA GLY A 314 12.52 8.33 -0.43
C GLY A 314 13.93 7.93 -0.90
N VAL A 315 14.42 6.75 -0.49
CA VAL A 315 15.71 6.19 -0.88
C VAL A 315 15.53 4.75 -1.36
N GLY A 316 16.11 4.40 -2.50
CA GLY A 316 16.20 3.05 -3.04
C GLY A 316 17.44 2.90 -3.95
N GLY A 317 17.57 1.77 -4.65
CA GLY A 317 18.78 1.43 -5.42
C GLY A 317 19.16 2.46 -6.48
N GLY A 318 18.17 3.06 -7.14
CA GLY A 318 18.36 4.10 -8.16
C GLY A 318 18.38 5.53 -7.63
N SER A 319 18.34 5.76 -6.32
CA SER A 319 18.39 7.12 -5.75
C SER A 319 19.73 7.77 -6.08
N MET A 320 19.68 9.00 -6.59
CA MET A 320 20.86 9.73 -7.08
C MET A 320 21.64 10.34 -5.92
N VAL A 321 22.96 10.31 -6.05
CA VAL A 321 23.87 11.02 -5.14
C VAL A 321 23.69 12.54 -5.31
N ARG A 322 23.75 13.30 -4.21
CA ARG A 322 23.84 14.76 -4.22
C ARG A 322 25.13 15.21 -3.55
N MET A 323 25.81 16.19 -4.14
CA MET A 323 27.13 16.64 -3.70
C MET A 323 27.21 18.17 -3.64
N SER A 324 27.82 18.71 -2.59
CA SER A 324 28.19 20.11 -2.51
C SER A 324 29.45 20.30 -1.66
N GLY A 325 30.28 21.29 -1.99
CA GLY A 325 31.50 21.60 -1.24
C GLY A 325 32.49 20.44 -1.08
N GLY A 326 32.60 19.55 -2.08
CA GLY A 326 33.47 18.37 -2.04
C GLY A 326 32.99 17.26 -1.10
N LYS A 327 31.69 17.20 -0.79
CA LYS A 327 31.09 16.17 0.09
C LYS A 327 29.76 15.67 -0.46
N VAL A 328 29.48 14.37 -0.26
CA VAL A 328 28.12 13.83 -0.40
C VAL A 328 27.24 14.50 0.67
N THR A 329 26.18 15.18 0.24
CA THR A 329 25.26 15.90 1.15
C THR A 329 23.98 15.13 1.42
N MET A 330 23.56 14.29 0.46
CA MET A 330 22.34 13.49 0.52
C MET A 330 22.39 12.41 -0.56
N VAL A 331 21.56 11.38 -0.43
CA VAL A 331 21.19 10.50 -1.56
C VAL A 331 19.66 10.47 -1.65
N GLY A 332 19.12 10.64 -2.85
CA GLY A 332 17.70 10.93 -3.03
C GLY A 332 17.33 12.41 -2.72
N PRO A 333 16.04 12.76 -2.68
CA PRO A 333 14.88 11.88 -2.92
C PRO A 333 14.64 11.56 -4.40
N ARG A 334 15.39 12.17 -5.33
CA ARG A 334 15.30 11.86 -6.76
C ARG A 334 16.06 10.59 -7.11
N SER A 335 15.62 9.93 -8.17
CA SER A 335 16.20 8.71 -8.71
C SER A 335 16.54 8.88 -10.19
N ALA A 336 17.44 8.03 -10.68
CA ALA A 336 17.84 8.01 -12.09
C ALA A 336 16.62 7.86 -13.04
N HIS A 337 15.60 7.10 -12.62
CA HIS A 337 14.34 6.97 -13.36
C HIS A 337 13.58 8.31 -13.50
N ILE A 338 13.55 9.14 -12.45
CA ILE A 338 12.92 10.47 -12.51
C ILE A 338 13.75 11.43 -13.37
N ALA A 339 15.07 11.29 -13.36
CA ALA A 339 15.99 12.06 -14.23
C ALA A 339 16.00 11.58 -15.70
N GLY A 340 15.36 10.46 -16.02
CA GLY A 340 15.40 9.84 -17.35
C GLY A 340 16.76 9.22 -17.72
N LEU A 341 17.59 8.86 -16.74
CA LEU A 341 18.97 8.39 -16.95
C LEU A 341 19.16 6.90 -16.65
N PRO A 342 20.09 6.22 -17.37
CA PRO A 342 20.62 4.91 -16.99
C PRO A 342 21.48 5.01 -15.71
N TYR A 343 21.68 3.88 -15.03
CA TYR A 343 22.58 3.79 -13.88
C TYR A 343 23.98 3.48 -14.41
N ALA A 344 25.00 4.19 -13.93
CA ALA A 344 26.36 4.07 -14.48
C ALA A 344 26.99 2.68 -14.35
N CYS A 345 26.60 1.86 -13.37
CA CYS A 345 27.11 0.49 -13.22
C CYS A 345 26.58 -0.50 -14.28
N PHE A 346 25.48 -0.19 -14.97
CA PHE A 346 24.92 -1.02 -16.04
C PHE A 346 25.32 -0.53 -17.45
N ALA A 347 26.28 0.39 -17.54
CA ALA A 347 26.91 0.80 -18.79
C ALA A 347 27.90 -0.28 -19.27
N GLU A 348 28.13 -0.37 -20.57
CA GLU A 348 29.26 -1.18 -21.07
C GLU A 348 30.60 -0.49 -20.71
N PRO A 349 31.69 -1.21 -20.41
CA PRO A 349 32.95 -0.60 -19.95
C PRO A 349 33.50 0.49 -20.90
N GLY A 350 33.30 0.33 -22.21
CA GLY A 350 33.69 1.31 -23.23
C GLY A 350 32.83 2.57 -23.25
N GLU A 351 31.58 2.51 -22.79
CA GLU A 351 30.70 3.69 -22.68
C GLU A 351 31.15 4.65 -21.58
N LEU A 352 31.78 4.12 -20.52
CA LEU A 352 32.35 4.91 -19.43
C LEU A 352 33.70 5.55 -19.77
N ALA A 353 34.22 5.34 -20.98
CA ALA A 353 35.50 5.93 -21.41
C ALA A 353 35.47 7.47 -21.30
N GLY A 354 36.49 8.02 -20.63
CA GLY A 354 36.63 9.46 -20.45
C GLY A 354 35.61 10.11 -19.52
N ALA A 355 34.90 9.34 -18.68
CA ALA A 355 33.87 9.83 -17.76
C ALA A 355 34.33 11.04 -16.92
N LYS A 356 33.54 12.11 -16.97
CA LYS A 356 33.74 13.34 -16.19
C LYS A 356 32.57 13.57 -15.25
N LEU A 357 32.87 14.00 -14.03
CA LEU A 357 31.87 14.32 -13.03
C LEU A 357 31.14 15.62 -13.41
N ALA A 358 29.82 15.60 -13.32
CA ALA A 358 28.97 16.78 -13.48
C ALA A 358 27.81 16.75 -12.46
N THR A 359 27.09 17.86 -12.36
CA THR A 359 25.80 17.91 -11.65
C THR A 359 24.68 18.37 -12.59
N MET A 360 23.44 18.09 -12.20
CA MET A 360 22.25 18.55 -12.91
C MET A 360 21.02 18.64 -12.00
N ARG A 361 19.92 19.16 -12.55
CA ARG A 361 18.56 19.10 -11.99
C ARG A 361 17.75 17.97 -12.65
N PRO A 362 17.24 16.98 -11.90
CA PRO A 362 16.35 15.94 -12.45
C PRO A 362 15.02 16.50 -12.99
N THR A 363 14.47 17.53 -12.34
CA THR A 363 13.30 18.30 -12.80
C THR A 363 13.56 19.81 -12.63
N PRO A 364 12.81 20.72 -13.30
CA PRO A 364 13.08 22.16 -13.23
C PRO A 364 13.11 22.75 -11.81
N ASP A 365 12.30 22.20 -10.90
CA ASP A 365 12.18 22.64 -9.51
C ASP A 365 13.28 22.06 -8.58
N ASP A 366 14.14 21.16 -9.07
CA ASP A 366 15.19 20.53 -8.26
C ASP A 366 16.46 21.37 -8.12
N ALA A 367 17.25 21.04 -7.10
CA ALA A 367 18.60 21.57 -6.91
C ALA A 367 19.59 21.01 -7.95
N ASP A 368 20.55 21.84 -8.33
CA ASP A 368 21.58 21.59 -9.36
C ASP A 368 22.80 20.82 -8.81
N ASP A 369 22.55 19.93 -7.85
CA ASP A 369 23.56 19.23 -7.05
C ASP A 369 23.48 17.70 -7.18
N HIS A 370 22.58 17.17 -8.04
CA HIS A 370 22.46 15.74 -8.30
C HIS A 370 23.59 15.29 -9.23
N VAL A 371 24.38 14.33 -8.76
CA VAL A 371 25.63 13.91 -9.41
C VAL A 371 25.35 12.94 -10.56
N VAL A 372 26.00 13.24 -11.69
CA VAL A 372 26.02 12.42 -12.91
C VAL A 372 27.44 12.33 -13.44
N ILE A 373 27.66 11.38 -14.34
CA ILE A 373 28.87 11.37 -15.18
C ILE A 373 28.49 11.56 -16.65
N ASP A 374 29.26 12.40 -17.34
CA ASP A 374 29.25 12.53 -18.80
C ASP A 374 30.43 11.74 -19.36
N ALA A 375 30.14 10.73 -20.18
CA ALA A 375 31.09 9.76 -20.71
C ALA A 375 30.82 9.47 -22.21
N ALA A 376 31.61 8.59 -22.83
CA ALA A 376 31.51 8.27 -24.26
C ALA A 376 30.13 7.77 -24.71
N GLY A 377 29.43 6.97 -23.90
CA GLY A 377 28.07 6.50 -24.17
C GLY A 377 26.97 7.52 -23.86
N GLY A 378 27.31 8.68 -23.28
CA GLY A 378 26.38 9.73 -22.88
C GLY A 378 26.38 9.98 -21.36
N ARG A 379 25.21 10.34 -20.82
CA ARG A 379 25.05 10.75 -19.41
C ARG A 379 24.46 9.62 -18.56
N TYR A 380 25.11 9.32 -17.44
CA TYR A 380 24.69 8.27 -16.51
C TYR A 380 24.54 8.81 -15.09
N ALA A 381 23.59 8.27 -14.33
CA ALA A 381 23.40 8.61 -12.93
C ALA A 381 24.31 7.77 -12.02
N LEU A 382 24.89 8.40 -10.98
CA LEU A 382 25.52 7.69 -9.87
C LEU A 382 24.48 7.41 -8.78
N THR A 383 24.37 6.14 -8.36
CA THR A 383 23.29 5.64 -7.52
C THR A 383 23.77 4.73 -6.39
N MET A 384 22.88 4.39 -5.45
CA MET A 384 23.12 3.39 -4.40
C MET A 384 23.54 2.03 -4.99
N THR A 385 22.93 1.59 -6.10
CA THR A 385 23.30 0.35 -6.80
C THR A 385 24.73 0.42 -7.36
N CYS A 386 25.21 1.57 -7.85
CA CYS A 386 26.61 1.72 -8.25
C CYS A 386 27.56 1.52 -7.07
N ALA A 387 27.29 2.18 -5.94
CA ALA A 387 28.11 2.07 -4.73
C ALA A 387 28.12 0.66 -4.12
N ALA A 388 26.97 -0.02 -4.12
CA ALA A 388 26.85 -1.39 -3.62
C ALA A 388 27.65 -2.40 -4.46
N ASN A 389 27.64 -2.29 -5.79
CA ASN A 389 28.43 -3.16 -6.67
C ASN A 389 29.94 -2.87 -6.55
N ALA A 390 30.36 -1.60 -6.50
CA ALA A 390 31.77 -1.24 -6.38
C ALA A 390 32.43 -1.78 -5.09
N LEU A 391 31.66 -1.91 -4.01
CA LEU A 391 32.04 -2.51 -2.73
C LEU A 391 31.82 -4.03 -2.64
N GLY A 392 31.32 -4.70 -3.69
CA GLY A 392 31.01 -6.13 -3.66
C GLY A 392 29.92 -6.52 -2.65
N ARG A 393 28.94 -5.64 -2.42
CA ARG A 393 27.81 -5.88 -1.49
C ARG A 393 26.60 -6.54 -2.16
N VAL A 394 26.57 -6.57 -3.49
CA VAL A 394 25.53 -7.20 -4.28
C VAL A 394 25.97 -8.64 -4.63
N PRO A 395 25.17 -9.68 -4.32
CA PRO A 395 25.54 -11.07 -4.62
C PRO A 395 25.61 -11.38 -6.11
N ASP A 396 26.46 -12.34 -6.48
CA ASP A 396 26.52 -12.92 -7.83
C ASP A 396 25.13 -13.43 -8.26
N GLY A 397 24.64 -12.95 -9.42
CA GLY A 397 23.33 -13.33 -9.96
C GLY A 397 22.11 -12.65 -9.32
N ASP A 398 22.31 -11.67 -8.44
CA ASP A 398 21.25 -10.77 -7.95
C ASP A 398 20.69 -9.88 -9.08
N PHE A 399 19.44 -9.45 -8.99
CA PHE A 399 18.82 -8.55 -9.97
C PHE A 399 19.54 -7.19 -10.07
N ALA A 400 20.19 -6.75 -8.99
CA ALA A 400 20.96 -5.51 -8.94
C ALA A 400 22.45 -5.69 -9.32
N HIS A 401 22.88 -6.91 -9.65
CA HIS A 401 24.29 -7.23 -9.90
C HIS A 401 24.81 -6.57 -11.18
N ALA A 402 25.96 -5.91 -11.07
CA ALA A 402 26.70 -5.28 -12.16
C ALA A 402 28.17 -5.68 -12.08
N ASP A 403 28.93 -5.51 -13.18
CA ASP A 403 30.38 -5.69 -13.10
C ASP A 403 31.01 -4.71 -12.10
N ARG A 404 31.91 -5.24 -11.26
CA ARG A 404 32.50 -4.49 -10.16
C ARG A 404 33.46 -3.41 -10.68
N GLU A 405 34.25 -3.68 -11.72
CA GLU A 405 35.20 -2.69 -12.24
C GLU A 405 34.51 -1.61 -13.08
N THR A 406 33.40 -1.93 -13.79
CA THR A 406 32.48 -0.93 -14.36
C THR A 406 31.92 -0.02 -13.26
N ALA A 407 31.40 -0.59 -12.16
CA ALA A 407 30.87 0.20 -11.05
C ALA A 407 31.94 1.07 -10.36
N ARG A 408 33.20 0.59 -10.29
CA ARG A 408 34.35 1.36 -9.75
C ARG A 408 34.79 2.47 -10.70
N THR A 409 34.86 2.19 -12.00
CA THR A 409 35.17 3.17 -13.06
C THR A 409 34.16 4.31 -13.06
N ALA A 410 32.87 4.00 -12.94
CA ALA A 410 31.80 4.99 -12.82
C ALA A 410 31.96 5.93 -11.60
N LEU A 411 32.46 5.42 -10.47
CA LEU A 411 32.62 6.18 -9.24
C LEU A 411 33.96 6.93 -9.11
N ALA A 412 34.99 6.56 -9.90
CA ALA A 412 36.31 7.19 -9.83
C ALA A 412 36.31 8.73 -10.00
N PRO A 413 35.51 9.34 -10.91
CA PRO A 413 35.40 10.80 -11.01
C PRO A 413 34.83 11.46 -9.76
N LEU A 414 33.90 10.78 -9.06
CA LEU A 414 33.33 11.24 -7.80
C LEU A 414 34.32 11.09 -6.64
N ALA A 415 35.02 9.95 -6.55
CA ALA A 415 36.05 9.71 -5.55
C ALA A 415 37.14 10.78 -5.58
N ALA A 416 37.62 11.14 -6.78
CA ALA A 416 38.58 12.23 -6.97
C ALA A 416 38.03 13.59 -6.49
N ALA A 417 36.76 13.92 -6.76
CA ALA A 417 36.14 15.17 -6.32
C ALA A 417 35.82 15.21 -4.81
N LEU A 418 35.69 14.05 -4.17
CA LEU A 418 35.53 13.90 -2.71
C LEU A 418 36.88 13.81 -1.97
N GLY A 419 38.02 13.72 -2.68
CA GLY A 419 39.35 13.58 -2.09
C GLY A 419 39.57 12.22 -1.39
N THR A 420 38.98 11.15 -1.91
CA THR A 420 38.99 9.80 -1.32
C THR A 420 39.16 8.73 -2.40
N ASP A 421 39.26 7.45 -2.02
CA ASP A 421 39.28 6.33 -2.95
C ASP A 421 37.86 5.89 -3.35
N VAL A 422 37.76 4.97 -4.30
CA VAL A 422 36.46 4.50 -4.80
C VAL A 422 35.62 3.83 -3.70
N ASP A 423 36.26 3.08 -2.80
CA ASP A 423 35.60 2.39 -1.70
C ASP A 423 35.11 3.37 -0.63
N GLY A 424 35.89 4.40 -0.28
CA GLY A 424 35.47 5.49 0.60
C GLY A 424 34.37 6.39 0.02
N ALA A 425 34.38 6.61 -1.30
CA ALA A 425 33.30 7.30 -2.01
C ALA A 425 32.01 6.47 -2.00
N ALA A 426 32.10 5.17 -2.29
CA ALA A 426 30.97 4.25 -2.24
C ALA A 426 30.38 4.13 -0.83
N ALA A 427 31.22 4.05 0.21
CA ALA A 427 30.79 4.03 1.60
C ALA A 427 29.99 5.29 1.96
N GLN A 428 30.50 6.50 1.63
CA GLN A 428 29.80 7.77 1.86
C GLN A 428 28.42 7.83 1.17
N ILE A 429 28.27 7.26 -0.02
CA ILE A 429 26.98 7.14 -0.71
C ILE A 429 26.03 6.25 0.09
N LEU A 430 26.46 5.04 0.44
CA LEU A 430 25.60 4.09 1.14
C LEU A 430 25.24 4.55 2.56
N ASP A 431 26.15 5.19 3.28
CA ASP A 431 25.88 5.82 4.59
C ASP A 431 24.83 6.94 4.46
N ALA A 432 25.03 7.87 3.52
CA ALA A 432 24.11 9.00 3.31
C ALA A 432 22.71 8.56 2.86
N GLY A 433 22.59 7.49 2.06
CA GLY A 433 21.31 6.91 1.67
C GLY A 433 20.64 6.08 2.78
N THR A 434 21.40 5.24 3.47
CA THR A 434 20.83 4.36 4.53
C THR A 434 20.49 5.12 5.82
N ALA A 435 21.05 6.30 6.08
CA ALA A 435 20.75 7.11 7.26
C ALA A 435 19.25 7.37 7.48
N LEU A 436 18.50 7.71 6.42
CA LEU A 436 17.05 7.95 6.51
C LEU A 436 16.26 6.65 6.74
N VAL A 437 16.73 5.54 6.17
CA VAL A 437 16.16 4.20 6.41
C VAL A 437 16.40 3.79 7.86
N ARG A 438 17.60 4.04 8.38
CA ARG A 438 18.03 3.76 9.76
C ARG A 438 17.16 4.47 10.79
N GLU A 439 16.91 5.77 10.63
CA GLU A 439 16.07 6.54 11.57
C GLU A 439 14.67 5.91 11.71
N VAL A 440 14.05 5.52 10.60
CA VAL A 440 12.72 4.89 10.59
C VAL A 440 12.78 3.47 11.17
N VAL A 441 13.82 2.69 10.87
CA VAL A 441 14.04 1.35 11.46
C VAL A 441 14.20 1.42 12.98
N GLU A 442 15.06 2.30 13.50
CA GLU A 442 15.26 2.48 14.94
C GLU A 442 13.97 2.98 15.64
N THR A 443 13.24 3.90 15.00
CA THR A 443 11.93 4.37 15.50
C THR A 443 10.92 3.23 15.56
N MET A 444 10.84 2.39 14.53
CA MET A 444 9.89 1.26 14.51
C MET A 444 10.26 0.15 15.51
N ILE A 445 11.54 -0.13 15.72
CA ILE A 445 12.04 -1.03 16.78
C ILE A 445 11.56 -0.54 18.15
N SER A 446 11.65 0.78 18.39
CA SER A 446 11.18 1.44 19.63
C SER A 446 9.66 1.37 19.79
N ASP A 447 8.89 1.80 18.78
CA ASP A 447 7.42 1.84 18.78
C ASP A 447 6.80 0.48 19.13
N TYR A 448 7.34 -0.59 18.53
CA TYR A 448 6.83 -1.95 18.72
C TYR A 448 7.48 -2.68 19.89
N ARG A 449 8.51 -2.09 20.52
CA ARG A 449 9.32 -2.70 21.59
C ARG A 449 9.80 -4.08 21.17
N LEU A 450 10.56 -4.10 20.07
CA LEU A 450 11.33 -5.27 19.66
C LEU A 450 12.60 -5.35 20.50
N ASP A 451 13.07 -6.57 20.74
CA ASP A 451 14.35 -6.81 21.40
C ASP A 451 15.47 -6.68 20.37
N LYS A 452 16.36 -5.69 20.53
CA LYS A 452 17.34 -5.31 19.50
C LYS A 452 18.25 -6.47 19.11
N ASP A 453 18.66 -7.27 20.08
CA ASP A 453 19.57 -8.40 19.91
C ASP A 453 18.91 -9.58 19.17
N ALA A 454 17.60 -9.49 18.92
CA ALA A 454 16.80 -10.44 18.15
C ALA A 454 16.14 -9.83 16.89
N VAL A 455 16.46 -8.58 16.52
CA VAL A 455 15.94 -7.96 15.28
C VAL A 455 16.75 -8.42 14.07
N LEU A 456 16.14 -9.25 13.23
CA LEU A 456 16.61 -9.52 11.88
C LEU A 456 16.13 -8.44 10.89
N LEU A 457 17.04 -7.87 10.11
CA LEU A 457 16.70 -7.09 8.91
C LEU A 457 16.49 -8.02 7.71
N VAL A 458 15.38 -7.84 6.98
CA VAL A 458 15.08 -8.63 5.77
C VAL A 458 14.83 -7.71 4.58
N GLY A 459 15.63 -7.87 3.53
CA GLY A 459 15.54 -7.09 2.29
C GLY A 459 14.59 -7.71 1.27
N GLY A 460 13.70 -6.89 0.72
CA GLY A 460 12.82 -7.22 -0.42
C GLY A 460 12.98 -6.20 -1.55
N GLY A 461 12.46 -6.50 -2.74
CA GLY A 461 12.52 -5.62 -3.91
C GLY A 461 13.89 -5.58 -4.60
N GLY A 462 13.91 -5.25 -5.89
CA GLY A 462 15.13 -5.28 -6.74
C GLY A 462 16.21 -4.24 -6.41
N GLY A 463 16.05 -3.44 -5.35
CA GLY A 463 17.11 -2.59 -4.79
C GLY A 463 17.70 -3.11 -3.47
N ALA A 464 17.19 -4.23 -2.93
CA ALA A 464 17.47 -4.68 -1.56
C ALA A 464 18.96 -4.79 -1.22
N ALA A 465 19.76 -5.31 -2.14
CA ALA A 465 21.21 -5.49 -2.01
C ALA A 465 21.98 -4.17 -1.78
N SER A 466 21.42 -3.03 -2.19
CA SER A 466 22.04 -1.71 -1.99
C SER A 466 21.69 -1.02 -0.66
N VAL A 467 20.71 -1.54 0.08
CA VAL A 467 20.23 -0.92 1.34
C VAL A 467 20.37 -1.88 2.52
N THR A 468 19.87 -3.11 2.40
CA THR A 468 19.77 -4.03 3.57
C THR A 468 21.14 -4.52 4.07
N PRO A 469 22.07 -4.99 3.22
CA PRO A 469 23.38 -5.46 3.70
C PRO A 469 24.21 -4.34 4.33
N HIS A 470 24.16 -3.13 3.77
CA HIS A 470 24.88 -1.98 4.32
C HIS A 470 24.26 -1.50 5.64
N LEU A 471 22.93 -1.39 5.71
CA LEU A 471 22.24 -0.99 6.93
C LEU A 471 22.46 -1.99 8.09
N ALA A 472 22.53 -3.28 7.79
CA ALA A 472 22.88 -4.31 8.78
C ALA A 472 24.25 -4.05 9.40
N VAL A 473 25.28 -3.85 8.58
CA VAL A 473 26.64 -3.48 9.02
C VAL A 473 26.63 -2.16 9.81
N ALA A 474 25.93 -1.13 9.31
CA ALA A 474 25.88 0.20 9.93
C ALA A 474 25.05 0.28 11.24
N THR A 475 24.29 -0.78 11.58
CA THR A 475 23.50 -0.89 12.82
C THR A 475 23.96 -2.00 13.76
N GLY A 476 24.82 -2.92 13.30
CA GLY A 476 25.23 -4.11 14.05
C GLY A 476 24.15 -5.21 14.13
N LEU A 477 23.09 -5.12 13.33
CA LEU A 477 22.00 -6.11 13.29
C LEU A 477 22.29 -7.24 12.30
N GLU A 478 21.72 -8.43 12.53
CA GLU A 478 21.70 -9.46 11.49
C GLU A 478 20.86 -8.96 10.30
N GLY A 479 21.34 -9.15 9.07
CA GLY A 479 20.61 -8.76 7.87
C GLY A 479 20.77 -9.75 6.74
N ARG A 480 19.68 -10.05 6.02
CA ARG A 480 19.70 -10.91 4.82
C ARG A 480 18.70 -10.48 3.76
N LEU A 481 18.95 -10.87 2.52
CA LEU A 481 17.99 -10.73 1.43
C LEU A 481 16.98 -11.89 1.48
N ALA A 482 15.71 -11.60 1.16
CA ALA A 482 14.69 -12.62 1.03
C ALA A 482 14.91 -13.47 -0.24
N ARG A 483 14.37 -14.70 -0.26
CA ARG A 483 14.44 -15.55 -1.47
C ARG A 483 13.56 -14.97 -2.58
N HIS A 484 14.09 -14.81 -3.80
CA HIS A 484 13.39 -14.11 -4.88
C HIS A 484 12.94 -12.70 -4.47
N HIS A 485 13.82 -11.96 -3.77
CA HIS A 485 13.50 -10.65 -3.21
C HIS A 485 13.01 -9.68 -4.30
N GLU A 486 13.58 -9.76 -5.51
CA GLU A 486 13.24 -9.00 -6.70
C GLU A 486 11.77 -9.12 -7.14
N VAL A 487 11.03 -10.15 -6.69
CA VAL A 487 9.59 -10.33 -6.96
C VAL A 487 8.73 -10.55 -5.72
N THR A 488 9.23 -10.24 -4.52
CA THR A 488 8.55 -10.50 -3.22
C THR A 488 7.04 -10.19 -3.23
N ALA A 489 6.66 -8.97 -3.65
CA ALA A 489 5.26 -8.53 -3.72
C ALA A 489 4.40 -9.36 -4.69
N ARG A 490 4.90 -9.64 -5.89
CA ARG A 490 4.20 -10.40 -6.95
C ARG A 490 4.05 -11.87 -6.58
N TRP A 491 5.12 -12.44 -6.05
CA TRP A 491 5.17 -13.81 -5.55
C TRP A 491 4.26 -14.00 -4.33
N ARG A 492 4.10 -12.98 -3.47
CA ARG A 492 3.05 -12.95 -2.43
C ARG A 492 1.65 -12.97 -3.01
N ARG A 493 1.35 -12.19 -4.06
CA ARG A 493 0.03 -12.22 -4.71
C ARG A 493 -0.28 -13.65 -5.16
N ALA A 494 0.62 -14.28 -5.91
CA ALA A 494 0.47 -15.67 -6.37
C ALA A 494 0.27 -16.68 -5.20
N ARG A 495 1.05 -16.56 -4.12
CA ARG A 495 0.97 -17.44 -2.94
C ARG A 495 -0.11 -17.05 -1.91
N ALA A 496 -0.87 -15.98 -2.13
CA ALA A 496 -1.83 -15.47 -1.17
C ALA A 496 -2.94 -16.49 -0.89
N ARG A 497 -3.25 -16.70 0.39
CA ARG A 497 -4.40 -17.51 0.81
C ARG A 497 -5.57 -16.59 1.15
N ALA A 498 -6.76 -16.92 0.66
CA ALA A 498 -7.99 -16.29 1.08
C ALA A 498 -8.12 -16.41 2.61
N ARG A 499 -7.97 -15.29 3.31
CA ARG A 499 -8.37 -15.18 4.70
C ARG A 499 -9.84 -14.84 4.68
N ALA A 500 -10.69 -15.83 4.96
CA ALA A 500 -12.07 -15.55 5.33
C ALA A 500 -12.03 -14.46 6.41
N GLY A 501 -12.61 -13.29 6.10
CA GLY A 501 -12.68 -12.21 7.05
C GLY A 501 -13.42 -12.73 8.26
N ARG A 502 -12.74 -12.79 9.42
CA ARG A 502 -13.47 -12.87 10.68
C ARG A 502 -14.25 -11.57 10.76
N ALA A 503 -15.54 -11.62 10.45
CA ALA A 503 -16.46 -10.73 11.10
C ALA A 503 -16.17 -10.87 12.60
N ASP A 504 -15.84 -9.78 13.28
CA ASP A 504 -15.76 -9.76 14.73
C ASP A 504 -17.18 -9.86 15.28
N HIS A 505 -17.77 -11.04 15.14
CA HIS A 505 -18.95 -11.44 15.90
C HIS A 505 -18.61 -11.25 17.37
N PRO A 506 -19.34 -10.40 18.10
CA PRO A 506 -19.07 -10.16 19.50
C PRO A 506 -19.13 -11.51 20.22
N ARG A 507 -18.04 -11.86 20.92
CA ARG A 507 -18.01 -13.04 21.78
C ARG A 507 -19.16 -12.90 22.77
N ARG A 508 -20.21 -13.71 22.62
CA ARG A 508 -21.31 -13.77 23.59
C ARG A 508 -20.69 -14.08 24.96
N GLY A 509 -20.76 -13.11 25.87
CA GLY A 509 -20.15 -13.24 27.18
C GLY A 509 -20.76 -14.42 27.95
N PRO A 510 -19.96 -15.15 28.76
CA PRO A 510 -20.47 -16.24 29.59
C PRO A 510 -21.31 -15.67 30.75
N GLY A 511 -22.58 -15.35 30.48
CA GLY A 511 -23.45 -14.64 31.41
C GLY A 511 -24.85 -14.39 30.87
N GLY A 512 -25.60 -15.46 30.55
CA GLY A 512 -26.93 -15.32 29.93
C GLY A 512 -27.75 -16.61 29.91
N HIS A 513 -28.14 -17.13 31.08
CA HIS A 513 -29.17 -18.17 31.14
C HIS A 513 -30.49 -17.65 30.53
N PRO A 514 -31.15 -18.40 29.63
CA PRO A 514 -32.44 -18.01 29.09
C PRO A 514 -33.50 -18.02 30.20
N ARG A 515 -33.94 -16.84 30.63
CA ARG A 515 -35.08 -16.71 31.55
C ARG A 515 -36.35 -17.08 30.79
N GLY A 516 -37.00 -18.18 31.21
CA GLY A 516 -38.27 -18.63 30.66
C GLY A 516 -39.39 -17.56 30.77
N PRO A 517 -40.47 -17.68 29.98
CA PRO A 517 -41.48 -16.65 29.83
C PRO A 517 -42.12 -16.27 31.18
N ARG A 518 -42.00 -15.00 31.56
CA ARG A 518 -42.65 -14.45 32.75
C ARG A 518 -44.17 -14.41 32.53
N ARG A 519 -44.90 -15.31 33.20
CA ARG A 519 -46.36 -15.23 33.28
C ARG A 519 -46.78 -13.89 33.90
N GLY A 520 -47.70 -13.19 33.25
CA GLY A 520 -48.32 -11.99 33.82
C GLY A 520 -49.14 -12.33 35.08
N ARG A 521 -49.18 -11.41 36.04
CA ARG A 521 -50.15 -11.45 37.15
C ARG A 521 -51.39 -10.66 36.74
N ALA A 522 -52.54 -11.32 36.68
CA ALA A 522 -53.86 -10.72 36.65
C ALA A 522 -54.86 -11.66 37.35
N GLY A 523 -55.87 -11.10 38.02
CA GLY A 523 -57.03 -11.83 38.54
C GLY A 523 -56.78 -12.85 39.66
N ARG A 524 -57.22 -12.52 40.88
CA ARG A 524 -57.89 -13.51 41.73
C ARG A 524 -59.36 -13.52 41.31
N ASP A 525 -59.98 -14.68 41.16
CA ASP A 525 -61.16 -15.07 41.96
C ASP A 525 -61.66 -16.50 41.62
N ARG A 526 -62.84 -16.89 42.12
CA ARG A 526 -63.16 -18.27 42.56
C ARG A 526 -64.20 -19.01 41.68
N ALA A 527 -64.03 -20.34 41.66
CA ALA A 527 -65.06 -21.39 41.55
C ALA A 527 -65.78 -21.68 40.20
N GLY A 528 -66.30 -22.91 40.09
CA GLY A 528 -66.97 -23.50 38.90
C GLY A 528 -66.02 -24.37 38.05
N ARG A 529 -65.85 -25.70 38.21
CA ARG A 529 -66.73 -26.86 38.51
C ARG A 529 -67.54 -27.35 37.28
N ARG A 530 -67.30 -28.62 36.87
CA ARG A 530 -67.87 -29.39 35.72
C ARG A 530 -67.26 -29.03 34.34
N GLY A 531 -67.09 -29.96 33.37
CA GLY A 531 -67.18 -31.43 33.40
C GLY A 531 -67.31 -32.10 32.00
N ARG A 532 -67.05 -33.43 31.90
CA ARG A 532 -67.09 -34.32 30.69
C ARG A 532 -65.92 -34.11 29.69
N ARG A 533 -65.30 -35.10 28.99
CA ARG A 533 -65.52 -36.52 28.55
C ARG A 533 -65.91 -36.68 27.06
N GLY A 534 -64.98 -37.24 26.25
CA GLY A 534 -65.11 -37.74 24.86
C GLY A 534 -63.70 -37.85 24.23
N ARG A 535 -63.15 -39.02 23.85
CA ARG A 535 -63.39 -39.90 22.67
C ARG A 535 -63.02 -39.22 21.32
N GLY A 536 -62.23 -39.80 20.40
CA GLY A 536 -61.55 -41.11 20.31
C GLY A 536 -60.21 -41.04 19.54
N ARG A 537 -59.31 -42.03 19.64
CA ARG A 537 -59.14 -43.24 18.76
C ARG A 537 -58.59 -42.95 17.34
N GLY A 538 -57.53 -43.68 16.97
CA GLY A 538 -56.96 -43.75 15.61
C GLY A 538 -55.46 -43.42 15.53
N ASP A 539 -54.53 -44.23 14.98
CA ASP A 539 -54.19 -45.66 15.12
C ASP A 539 -52.85 -45.90 14.34
N ARG A 540 -52.11 -46.99 14.62
CA ARG A 540 -50.98 -47.59 13.84
C ARG A 540 -49.58 -46.93 13.80
N GLY A 541 -48.58 -47.75 14.15
CA GLY A 541 -47.21 -47.75 13.55
C GLY A 541 -47.14 -48.76 12.40
N PRO A 542 -46.05 -49.52 12.13
CA PRO A 542 -44.74 -49.65 12.80
C PRO A 542 -43.59 -49.04 11.92
N ALA A 543 -42.28 -49.00 12.20
CA ALA A 543 -41.31 -49.73 13.06
C ALA A 543 -40.72 -51.04 12.49
N ASP A 544 -39.42 -51.05 12.14
CA ASP A 544 -38.65 -52.29 11.95
C ASP A 544 -37.12 -52.13 12.09
N GLN A 545 -36.41 -53.27 12.09
CA GLN A 545 -35.28 -53.55 13.00
C GLN A 545 -34.04 -54.25 12.37
N HIS A 546 -32.93 -54.28 13.13
CA HIS A 546 -31.76 -55.19 13.02
C HIS A 546 -30.93 -55.08 11.71
N ARG A 547 -29.66 -55.54 11.60
CA ARG A 547 -28.86 -56.59 12.29
C ARG A 547 -27.40 -56.17 12.56
N ALA A 548 -26.67 -57.03 13.26
CA ALA A 548 -25.21 -57.00 13.41
C ALA A 548 -24.55 -58.27 12.83
N GLY A 549 -23.23 -58.23 12.57
CA GLY A 549 -22.42 -59.38 12.18
C GLY A 549 -20.97 -58.99 11.84
N GLY A 550 -19.98 -59.74 12.33
CA GLY A 550 -18.55 -59.50 12.09
C GLY A 550 -17.79 -60.77 11.68
N ARG A 551 -16.47 -60.66 11.45
CA ARG A 551 -15.53 -61.78 11.21
C ARG A 551 -14.10 -61.41 11.58
N ASP A 552 -13.25 -62.42 11.79
CA ASP A 552 -11.95 -62.35 12.49
C ASP A 552 -10.88 -63.26 11.82
N ARG A 553 -9.60 -62.84 11.77
CA ARG A 553 -8.40 -63.65 11.46
C ARG A 553 -7.07 -63.06 12.01
N ARG A 554 -6.51 -63.66 13.06
CA ARG A 554 -5.18 -64.36 13.19
C ARG A 554 -4.01 -63.97 12.23
N HIS A 555 -2.70 -63.98 12.58
CA HIS A 555 -1.95 -64.51 13.75
C HIS A 555 -0.51 -63.89 13.92
N ARG A 556 0.29 -64.40 14.89
CA ARG A 556 1.68 -63.99 15.29
C ARG A 556 2.78 -64.56 14.35
N THR A 557 4.11 -64.32 14.46
CA THR A 557 5.03 -63.77 15.52
C THR A 557 6.15 -62.89 14.87
N ALA A 558 7.44 -62.69 15.25
CA ALA A 558 8.45 -63.28 16.19
C ALA A 558 9.51 -62.22 16.65
N HIS A 559 10.66 -62.63 17.21
CA HIS A 559 11.83 -61.81 17.66
C HIS A 559 13.14 -62.67 17.55
N PRO A 560 14.40 -62.14 17.59
CA PRO A 560 15.03 -61.55 18.80
C PRO A 560 16.04 -60.39 18.53
N GLY A 561 16.87 -60.04 19.55
CA GLY A 561 18.00 -59.08 19.48
C GLY A 561 19.37 -59.76 19.22
N PRO A 562 20.55 -59.24 19.68
CA PRO A 562 20.76 -58.52 20.95
C PRO A 562 21.68 -57.26 20.88
N GLY A 563 21.94 -56.60 22.03
CA GLY A 563 23.03 -55.62 22.18
C GLY A 563 22.85 -54.59 23.32
N ALA A 564 23.54 -54.77 24.45
CA ALA A 564 23.65 -53.79 25.54
C ALA A 564 24.91 -54.06 26.38
N PRO A 565 25.45 -53.05 27.10
CA PRO A 565 25.26 -53.10 28.56
C PRO A 565 25.03 -51.75 29.25
N ARG A 566 24.46 -51.80 30.46
CA ARG A 566 24.43 -50.70 31.45
C ARG A 566 25.57 -50.90 32.46
N ARG A 567 26.04 -49.83 33.12
CA ARG A 567 26.37 -49.85 34.56
C ARG A 567 26.01 -48.54 35.27
N ARG A 568 25.66 -48.67 36.56
CA ARG A 568 25.43 -47.61 37.56
C ARG A 568 25.85 -48.19 38.92
N ARG A 569 26.64 -47.45 39.70
CA ARG A 569 27.04 -47.60 41.13
C ARG A 569 28.32 -46.76 41.31
N GLY A 570 28.59 -46.06 42.41
CA GLY A 570 27.74 -45.76 43.58
C GLY A 570 28.60 -45.36 44.79
N ALA A 571 28.05 -44.50 45.67
CA ALA A 571 28.55 -44.12 47.01
C ALA A 571 29.94 -43.46 47.13
N ALA A 572 30.00 -42.31 47.81
CA ALA A 572 30.92 -41.99 48.93
C ALA A 572 30.94 -40.49 49.23
N ALA A 573 31.08 -40.14 50.51
CA ALA A 573 31.50 -38.82 50.99
C ALA A 573 32.22 -38.99 52.33
N PRO A 574 33.35 -38.29 52.55
CA PRO A 574 33.80 -37.94 53.90
C PRO A 574 33.88 -36.40 54.07
N ARG A 575 34.40 -35.96 55.22
CA ARG A 575 34.50 -34.57 55.68
C ARG A 575 35.97 -34.14 55.85
N GLY A 576 36.17 -32.83 55.98
CA GLY A 576 37.38 -32.21 56.55
C GLY A 576 38.51 -31.92 55.55
N ASP A 577 39.36 -30.92 55.75
CA ASP A 577 39.36 -29.82 56.73
C ASP A 577 40.10 -28.59 56.15
N GLU A 578 39.98 -27.41 56.77
CA GLU A 578 40.81 -26.22 56.45
C GLU A 578 42.21 -26.35 57.11
N PRO A 579 43.21 -25.52 56.75
CA PRO A 579 43.36 -24.26 57.49
C PRO A 579 43.90 -23.02 56.72
N GLU A 580 43.33 -21.87 57.11
CA GLU A 580 43.94 -20.55 57.37
C GLU A 580 44.76 -19.75 56.32
N GLY A 581 44.39 -18.45 56.26
CA GLY A 581 45.15 -17.34 55.69
C GLY A 581 44.45 -16.00 55.98
N ALA A 582 44.89 -15.27 57.02
CA ALA A 582 44.27 -14.01 57.48
C ALA A 582 44.50 -12.83 56.50
N GLY A 583 43.80 -11.69 56.51
CA GLY A 583 42.71 -11.13 57.35
C GLY A 583 42.65 -9.59 57.11
N GLY A 584 41.67 -8.78 57.53
CA GLY A 584 40.40 -8.97 58.23
C GLY A 584 39.76 -7.61 58.59
N ARG A 585 38.57 -7.61 59.23
CA ARG A 585 37.77 -6.44 59.73
C ARG A 585 37.12 -5.54 58.64
N GLY A 586 35.84 -5.18 58.72
CA GLY A 586 34.78 -5.60 59.66
C GLY A 586 33.43 -4.88 59.43
N ALA A 587 32.37 -5.33 60.14
CA ALA A 587 30.99 -4.75 60.22
C ALA A 587 30.18 -4.72 58.89
N ARG A 588 28.99 -5.33 58.69
CA ARG A 588 27.78 -5.65 59.53
C ARG A 588 27.11 -4.41 60.16
N ALA A 589 25.80 -4.21 60.14
CA ALA A 589 24.66 -4.86 59.46
C ALA A 589 23.56 -3.78 59.21
N GLY A 590 22.48 -4.02 58.46
CA GLY A 590 21.29 -4.77 58.89
C GLY A 590 20.00 -4.17 58.26
N PRO A 591 18.81 -4.79 58.39
CA PRO A 591 17.82 -4.74 57.30
C PRO A 591 16.34 -4.45 57.64
N ASP A 592 15.57 -4.23 56.57
CA ASP A 592 14.16 -4.64 56.33
C ASP A 592 12.93 -3.97 57.02
N GLU A 593 11.76 -4.36 56.50
CA GLU A 593 10.39 -4.32 57.05
C GLU A 593 9.55 -3.00 57.06
N ARG A 594 8.87 -2.78 55.92
CA ARG A 594 7.40 -2.63 55.70
C ARG A 594 6.45 -1.86 56.68
N VAL A 595 5.31 -1.46 56.07
CA VAL A 595 3.95 -1.19 56.63
C VAL A 595 3.68 0.19 57.26
N HIS A 596 2.87 1.03 56.58
CA HIS A 596 1.50 1.37 57.02
C HIS A 596 0.67 2.15 55.97
N ARG A 597 -0.66 2.15 56.14
CA ARG A 597 -1.65 2.94 55.37
C ARG A 597 -2.22 4.09 56.23
N LEU A 598 -2.45 5.26 55.63
CA LEU A 598 -3.51 6.26 55.96
C LEU A 598 -3.72 7.09 54.66
N ARG A 599 -4.92 7.19 54.06
CA ARG A 599 -6.06 8.08 54.36
C ARG A 599 -5.70 9.58 54.48
N GLY A 600 -6.24 10.40 53.57
CA GLY A 600 -6.28 11.87 53.68
C GLY A 600 -6.72 12.53 52.38
N ARG A 601 -7.79 13.33 52.39
CA ARG A 601 -8.28 14.10 51.22
C ARG A 601 -7.59 15.46 51.20
N GLU A 602 -7.28 16.00 50.00
CA GLU A 602 -8.01 17.14 49.40
C GLU A 602 -7.30 17.64 48.12
N ALA A 603 -7.96 18.55 47.38
CA ALA A 603 -7.43 19.25 46.23
C ALA A 603 -7.97 20.68 46.23
N PRO A 604 -7.20 21.67 45.74
CA PRO A 604 -7.66 22.28 44.49
C PRO A 604 -6.54 22.65 43.49
N GLN A 605 -6.99 23.31 42.43
CA GLN A 605 -6.35 23.60 41.14
C GLN A 605 -5.22 24.65 41.15
N ALA A 606 -4.57 24.75 39.98
CA ALA A 606 -4.16 26.00 39.29
C ALA A 606 -2.69 26.50 39.35
N ALA A 607 -1.95 26.11 38.30
CA ALA A 607 -1.40 27.01 37.27
C ALA A 607 -0.14 27.88 37.51
N ARG A 608 0.82 27.68 36.58
CA ARG A 608 1.87 28.62 36.09
C ARG A 608 2.98 29.04 37.06
N HIS A 609 4.23 28.81 36.63
CA HIS A 609 5.32 29.78 36.81
C HIS A 609 6.28 29.76 35.61
N GLN A 610 7.01 30.86 35.42
CA GLN A 610 8.03 31.06 34.39
C GLN A 610 9.45 30.99 34.98
N ALA A 611 10.47 31.07 34.12
CA ALA A 611 11.89 31.00 34.47
C ALA A 611 12.41 32.18 35.34
N PRO A 612 13.55 32.01 36.06
CA PRO A 612 14.34 33.13 36.60
C PRO A 612 14.93 34.01 35.47
N GLY A 613 15.40 35.25 35.65
CA GLY A 613 15.94 35.94 36.84
C GLY A 613 17.48 35.87 36.82
N ALA A 614 18.28 36.93 37.01
CA ALA A 614 18.10 38.37 37.29
C ALA A 614 19.34 39.14 36.72
N GLY A 615 19.61 40.45 36.83
CA GLY A 615 18.94 41.63 37.39
C GLY A 615 19.95 42.76 37.75
N ARG A 616 19.49 44.02 37.96
CA ARG A 616 20.26 45.24 38.37
C ARG A 616 21.17 45.85 37.26
N GLY A 617 21.43 47.17 37.17
CA GLY A 617 20.75 48.33 37.79
C GLY A 617 21.46 49.72 37.62
N ARG A 618 20.65 50.80 37.51
CA ARG A 618 20.90 52.25 37.85
C ARG A 618 22.01 53.11 37.15
N ARG A 619 21.50 54.19 36.48
CA ARG A 619 21.85 55.66 36.61
C ARG A 619 22.99 56.36 35.80
N ARG A 620 22.56 57.47 35.14
CA ARG A 620 23.15 58.84 35.00
C ARG A 620 24.25 59.21 33.96
N ARG A 621 23.80 59.95 32.92
CA ARG A 621 24.28 61.23 32.31
C ARG A 621 25.78 61.63 32.26
N ARG A 622 26.15 62.14 31.06
CA ARG A 622 26.94 63.37 30.68
C ARG A 622 28.38 63.25 30.07
N THR A 623 28.45 63.43 28.75
CA THR A 623 29.28 64.38 27.94
C THR A 623 30.82 64.53 28.13
N THR A 624 31.58 64.30 27.03
CA THR A 624 32.58 65.19 26.32
C THR A 624 33.38 64.38 25.25
N ALA A 625 34.17 64.91 24.30
CA ALA A 625 34.05 66.06 23.36
C ALA A 625 35.27 66.11 22.37
N ARG A 626 35.18 66.85 21.24
CA ARG A 626 36.23 67.17 20.21
C ARG A 626 36.68 65.99 19.30
N ALA A 627 37.14 66.17 18.04
CA ALA A 627 37.10 67.24 17.00
C ALA A 627 37.64 66.62 15.66
N GLY A 628 37.59 67.23 14.45
CA GLY A 628 36.96 68.47 13.94
C GLY A 628 37.81 69.17 12.84
N ARG A 629 37.15 69.72 11.78
CA ARG A 629 37.68 70.34 10.51
C ARG A 629 38.03 69.35 9.39
N ALA A 630 37.91 69.66 8.09
CA ALA A 630 37.10 70.62 7.26
C ALA A 630 37.34 70.23 5.76
N ASP A 631 36.89 70.88 4.67
CA ASP A 631 36.00 72.03 4.35
C ASP A 631 35.55 71.90 2.86
N ARG A 632 34.42 72.52 2.44
CA ARG A 632 34.08 73.00 1.04
C ARG A 632 34.01 72.01 -0.15
N ASP A 633 33.25 72.24 -1.24
CA ASP A 633 32.59 73.46 -1.78
C ASP A 633 31.07 73.33 -2.11
N ASP A 634 30.43 74.51 -2.20
CA ASP A 634 29.33 75.06 -3.05
C ASP A 634 28.63 74.21 -4.18
N ASP A 635 27.43 74.51 -4.74
CA ASP A 635 26.43 75.61 -4.60
C ASP A 635 25.04 75.23 -5.24
N ARG A 636 23.97 76.00 -4.97
CA ARG A 636 22.66 76.16 -5.71
C ARG A 636 21.76 74.91 -5.94
N GLY A 637 20.43 75.02 -6.17
CA GLY A 637 19.52 76.18 -6.08
C GLY A 637 18.13 76.00 -6.74
N ARG A 638 17.06 75.83 -5.92
CA ARG A 638 15.59 76.10 -6.17
C ARG A 638 14.92 75.89 -7.57
N ARG A 639 13.81 75.13 -7.58
CA ARG A 639 12.43 75.38 -8.15
C ARG A 639 11.79 74.03 -8.54
N ARG A 640 10.64 73.53 -8.04
CA ARG A 640 9.24 74.04 -7.89
C ARG A 640 8.52 74.38 -9.21
N ALA A 641 7.62 73.49 -9.65
CA ALA A 641 6.31 73.83 -10.25
C ALA A 641 5.31 72.66 -10.15
N HIS A 642 4.02 73.00 -10.13
CA HIS A 642 2.77 72.21 -10.04
C HIS A 642 1.73 73.04 -10.87
N PRO A 643 0.40 72.78 -10.97
CA PRO A 643 -0.40 71.54 -10.81
C PRO A 643 -1.57 71.39 -11.87
N ARG A 644 -2.48 70.43 -11.64
CA ARG A 644 -3.98 70.50 -11.75
C ARG A 644 -4.78 70.62 -13.07
N ASP A 645 -5.98 70.01 -12.96
CA ASP A 645 -7.34 70.39 -13.43
C ASP A 645 -7.79 70.36 -14.93
N ALA A 646 -8.50 69.26 -15.24
CA ALA A 646 -9.94 69.22 -15.62
C ALA A 646 -10.49 69.80 -16.95
N ARG A 647 -11.62 69.19 -17.38
CA ARG A 647 -12.49 69.51 -18.54
C ARG A 647 -11.89 69.14 -19.92
N GLY A 648 -12.64 68.71 -20.95
CA GLY A 648 -14.01 68.16 -20.97
C GLY A 648 -14.77 68.44 -22.27
N ARG A 649 -15.14 67.37 -23.03
CA ARG A 649 -15.98 67.38 -24.28
C ARG A 649 -15.30 68.05 -25.52
N VAL A 650 -15.64 67.80 -26.80
CA VAL A 650 -16.46 66.78 -27.51
C VAL A 650 -16.08 66.74 -29.01
N HIS A 651 -16.34 65.62 -29.72
CA HIS A 651 -16.14 65.37 -31.18
C HIS A 651 -14.69 65.44 -31.73
N GLY A 652 -14.30 64.70 -32.78
CA GLY A 652 -15.01 63.63 -33.50
C GLY A 652 -14.20 63.00 -34.67
N VAL A 653 -14.76 61.92 -35.24
CA VAL A 653 -14.45 61.34 -36.58
C VAL A 653 -13.06 60.69 -36.84
N ARG A 654 -13.08 59.36 -36.97
CA ARG A 654 -12.23 58.47 -37.82
C ARG A 654 -10.74 58.80 -38.02
N GLY A 655 -9.87 58.17 -37.22
CA GLY A 655 -8.41 58.09 -37.45
C GLY A 655 -7.87 56.67 -37.24
N ARG A 656 -7.14 56.15 -38.24
CA ARG A 656 -6.56 54.79 -38.35
C ARG A 656 -5.96 54.23 -37.04
N ARG A 657 -6.43 53.05 -36.57
CA ARG A 657 -5.67 52.21 -35.61
C ARG A 657 -4.66 51.33 -36.37
N GLY A 658 -3.38 51.71 -36.36
CA GLY A 658 -2.28 50.82 -36.72
C GLY A 658 -1.91 49.93 -35.53
N ALA A 659 -1.73 48.63 -35.76
CA ALA A 659 -1.32 47.67 -34.73
C ALA A 659 0.19 47.39 -34.76
N ARG A 660 0.68 46.73 -33.70
CA ARG A 660 2.10 46.33 -33.54
C ARG A 660 2.52 45.28 -34.59
N PRO A 661 3.75 45.31 -35.12
CA PRO A 661 4.39 44.11 -35.69
C PRO A 661 4.68 43.10 -34.54
N GLY A 662 4.93 41.82 -34.78
CA GLY A 662 5.18 41.07 -36.03
C GLY A 662 6.47 40.25 -35.90
N ALA A 663 6.67 39.09 -36.54
CA ALA A 663 5.79 38.24 -37.36
C ALA A 663 5.82 36.79 -36.78
N ALA A 664 5.73 35.62 -37.45
CA ALA A 664 5.52 35.12 -38.82
C ALA A 664 5.17 33.60 -38.72
N ALA A 665 4.95 32.78 -39.75
CA ALA A 665 4.24 32.84 -41.04
C ALA A 665 4.51 31.49 -41.77
N ALA A 666 3.61 30.78 -42.48
CA ALA A 666 2.16 30.86 -42.71
C ALA A 666 1.70 29.46 -43.25
N ARG A 667 0.42 29.17 -43.49
CA ARG A 667 -0.34 29.49 -44.73
C ARG A 667 -1.86 29.29 -44.55
N ARG A 668 -2.65 29.73 -45.55
CA ARG A 668 -4.12 29.89 -45.55
C ARG A 668 -4.81 28.77 -46.39
N LEU A 669 -6.04 28.30 -46.09
CA LEU A 669 -7.38 28.93 -46.26
C LEU A 669 -7.68 29.25 -47.76
N ALA A 670 -8.90 29.05 -48.33
CA ALA A 670 -10.23 28.88 -47.70
C ALA A 670 -11.29 28.14 -48.55
N ASP A 671 -12.46 27.91 -47.91
CA ASP A 671 -13.82 27.60 -48.39
C ASP A 671 -14.21 27.71 -49.87
N ARG A 672 -15.08 26.78 -50.32
CA ARG A 672 -16.38 27.07 -51.00
C ARG A 672 -17.41 25.94 -50.80
N GLY A 673 -18.70 26.28 -50.86
CA GLY A 673 -19.85 25.38 -50.72
C GLY A 673 -20.24 24.57 -51.99
N PRO A 674 -21.31 23.74 -51.91
CA PRO A 674 -21.49 22.56 -52.78
C PRO A 674 -22.47 22.72 -53.96
N VAL A 675 -22.23 21.97 -55.06
CA VAL A 675 -23.28 21.42 -55.97
C VAL A 675 -22.77 20.13 -56.67
N ARG A 676 -23.70 19.21 -56.92
CA ARG A 676 -23.70 17.95 -57.70
C ARG A 676 -22.69 17.81 -58.87
N GLY A 677 -22.21 16.57 -59.11
CA GLY A 677 -22.05 16.07 -60.50
C GLY A 677 -21.06 14.91 -60.78
N ALA A 678 -21.52 13.94 -61.59
CA ALA A 678 -20.73 12.94 -62.36
C ALA A 678 -19.98 11.78 -61.63
N ARG A 679 -19.59 10.77 -62.43
CA ARG A 679 -19.04 9.45 -62.04
C ARG A 679 -17.60 9.27 -62.56
N PRO A 680 -16.90 8.21 -62.12
CA PRO A 680 -16.29 7.29 -63.10
C PRO A 680 -16.85 5.85 -63.08
N ARG A 681 -16.57 5.08 -64.14
CA ARG A 681 -16.77 3.62 -64.26
C ARG A 681 -15.54 2.89 -63.68
N ALA A 682 -15.62 1.70 -63.07
CA ALA A 682 -15.66 0.35 -63.69
C ALA A 682 -14.64 0.17 -64.85
N ALA A 683 -13.86 -0.92 -64.97
CA ALA A 683 -13.84 -2.23 -64.29
C ALA A 683 -12.36 -2.74 -64.16
N ALA A 684 -11.95 -3.99 -63.89
CA ALA A 684 -12.65 -5.29 -63.74
C ALA A 684 -11.85 -6.29 -62.87
N ARG A 685 -12.52 -7.35 -62.40
CA ARG A 685 -11.92 -8.68 -62.17
C ARG A 685 -12.47 -9.64 -63.24
N PRO A 686 -11.68 -10.62 -63.69
CA PRO A 686 -12.00 -12.04 -63.46
C PRO A 686 -10.86 -12.71 -62.67
N GLY A 687 -10.90 -13.98 -62.25
CA GLY A 687 -11.92 -15.03 -62.36
C GLY A 687 -11.22 -16.39 -62.10
N PRO A 688 -11.84 -17.37 -61.44
CA PRO A 688 -11.11 -18.52 -60.90
C PRO A 688 -11.04 -19.71 -61.88
N HIS A 689 -9.97 -20.51 -61.78
CA HIS A 689 -9.91 -21.85 -62.36
C HIS A 689 -9.75 -22.92 -61.28
N ARG A 690 -10.74 -23.84 -61.22
CA ARG A 690 -10.51 -25.23 -60.79
C ARG A 690 -10.01 -26.01 -62.00
N ALA A 691 -9.08 -26.93 -61.79
CA ALA A 691 -8.83 -28.06 -62.68
C ALA A 691 -8.33 -29.25 -61.85
N GLY A 692 -8.71 -30.47 -62.24
CA GLY A 692 -8.28 -31.70 -61.60
C GLY A 692 -8.44 -32.89 -62.53
N GLY A 693 -7.53 -33.85 -62.38
CA GLY A 693 -7.34 -35.01 -63.25
C GLY A 693 -5.89 -35.04 -63.74
N ALA A 694 -5.21 -36.16 -64.00
CA ALA A 694 -5.44 -37.60 -63.93
C ALA A 694 -4.19 -38.23 -64.65
N PRO A 695 -4.13 -39.51 -65.05
CA PRO A 695 -3.88 -40.61 -64.12
C PRO A 695 -2.76 -41.60 -64.57
N GLY A 696 -2.22 -42.35 -63.60
CA GLY A 696 -1.76 -43.74 -63.81
C GLY A 696 -0.28 -44.00 -64.15
N GLY A 697 0.27 -45.11 -63.61
CA GLY A 697 1.61 -45.63 -63.95
C GLY A 697 2.17 -46.65 -62.95
N ARG A 698 2.37 -47.91 -63.37
CA ARG A 698 3.07 -48.99 -62.62
C ARG A 698 4.61 -48.78 -62.68
N ALA A 699 5.51 -49.35 -61.88
CA ALA A 699 5.55 -50.30 -60.75
C ALA A 699 6.82 -49.94 -59.90
N GLY A 700 7.24 -50.54 -58.77
CA GLY A 700 6.81 -51.72 -58.00
C GLY A 700 7.93 -52.13 -57.00
N ARG A 701 7.76 -53.25 -56.28
CA ARG A 701 8.70 -53.84 -55.27
C ARG A 701 8.90 -53.07 -53.95
N GLY A 702 8.43 -53.68 -52.85
CA GLY A 702 9.07 -53.59 -51.51
C GLY A 702 10.11 -54.73 -51.35
N PRO A 703 10.35 -55.31 -50.14
CA PRO A 703 9.49 -55.26 -48.94
C PRO A 703 10.19 -55.26 -47.54
N ARG A 704 9.35 -55.21 -46.47
CA ARG A 704 9.63 -55.53 -45.03
C ARG A 704 10.50 -54.50 -44.26
N GLY A 705 10.25 -54.23 -42.97
CA GLY A 705 9.13 -54.63 -42.10
C GLY A 705 9.37 -54.35 -40.59
N GLY A 706 8.30 -54.32 -39.77
CA GLY A 706 8.33 -54.03 -38.31
C GLY A 706 8.01 -52.55 -38.00
N ALA A 707 7.05 -52.12 -37.17
CA ALA A 707 6.17 -52.76 -36.16
C ALA A 707 6.91 -53.25 -34.89
N LEU A 708 6.38 -53.11 -33.66
CA LEU A 708 5.17 -52.42 -33.16
C LEU A 708 5.24 -52.31 -31.62
N MET A 709 4.87 -51.17 -31.01
CA MET A 709 4.09 -51.00 -29.75
C MET A 709 4.01 -49.51 -29.36
#